data_AF-A0AAU6JT60-F1
#
_entry.id   AF-A0AAU6JT60-F1
#
_cell.length_a   1.000
_cell.length_b   1.000
_cell.length_c   1.000
_cell.angle_alpha   90.00
_cell.angle_beta   90.00
_cell.angle_gamma   90.00
#
_symmetry.space_group_name_H-M   'P 1'
#
loop_
_entity.id
_entity.type
_entity.pdbx_description
1 polymer ?
#
loop_
_entity_poly.entity_id
_entity_poly.type
_entity_poly.pdbx_seq_one_letter_code
_entity_poly.pdbx_strand_id
1 'polypeptide(L)'
;MRRTRPVPPSPVLLTVLAVTTAGSLLLTPHSATADRRPVTREGVEGAGTEAEAARSADGPRAARTPAGAAVRALTAPVTDLSDRGRGYPREQTLSPDPENPADRSIKLGLTPYHAIAPKLNALQKLGDRVSVEVAGRSAGGHRLYLVTVTAPESAAQTRAQEDMRELIENAPSAAARSQAVKRSYKAPVFVNNNIHGNEWEGTDASLKLVERLATATDAGTRDLLAHSRLYFNITANPDGRIAGTRANANGFDLNRDFVTSSQPEGRAMRQIEIDKQPTVMLDLHGYVNGTLIEPTTPPHGENYEYDLFLKNTYANALGMEAAVNGLGYTPAKDGVEPAQIPFRDQEEGWDDWPPIFTPQYAAFHGTVAAHTVEIPMTVNNRAYDTLPVEELRRRSAINVAVAGAAITATLDYVREHRTSLVADQIEVFRRGASGAAQVPVSAATVPGVPGIGPEDVYTTAFPRAYVIPAGATAQRSGPAAARLVDHLLANDVRVTRASHAFRLGGRTYAKGSYVVDMRQPKRGLANVLLADGRDISDKVSVMYDISGWSLGRLWGATVQPVDGVSLSGVPLRAVTAAARVGYVAPQGRLRLRLDDPRAIAALNSLLRDGVSVQRAADGSAIVPASARGRAVALARRYDVAFDATKATGTAALRRTRVAAAVTPGELFALREMDFEVTPVSTAVLNAGFDWSAVDVLFVSQGVAYEGLNPAARTALDAFLGSRGLVGRGADGAALNSAAGLLAVRPVEGNGDANGVVRVVNSGRSPVTGGAPDHGFVYAPVWFTDLGPGVRVDQSYAAGNPLVAGHWRPLADGSGGPAAAAGQASVVSGPHAVLFGTEPLFRDHPKGEFAQVARALLSVPTAPTGTTSKESR
;
A
#
# COMPACT_ATOMS: atom_id res chain seq x y z
N MET A 1 -54.71 5.35 -46.11
CA MET A 1 -54.54 6.24 -47.28
C MET A 1 -54.68 7.70 -46.83
N ARG A 2 -53.66 8.53 -47.14
CA ARG A 2 -53.54 10.01 -47.28
C ARG A 2 -54.47 10.94 -46.46
N ARG A 3 -53.90 11.73 -45.52
CA ARG A 3 -53.53 13.19 -45.60
C ARG A 3 -54.74 14.09 -45.93
N THR A 4 -55.08 15.11 -45.12
CA THR A 4 -54.41 16.44 -45.07
C THR A 4 -54.80 17.29 -43.84
N ARG A 5 -53.91 18.24 -43.46
CA ARG A 5 -54.13 19.37 -42.53
C ARG A 5 -54.78 20.57 -43.24
N PRO A 6 -55.32 21.56 -42.51
CA PRO A 6 -54.73 22.91 -42.51
C PRO A 6 -54.69 23.62 -41.12
N VAL A 7 -54.08 24.81 -41.11
CA VAL A 7 -53.57 25.73 -40.05
C VAL A 7 -54.25 27.12 -40.27
N PRO A 8 -54.15 28.23 -39.46
CA PRO A 8 -53.88 28.57 -38.02
C PRO A 8 -55.09 29.38 -37.40
N PRO A 9 -55.03 30.20 -36.29
CA PRO A 9 -54.21 31.41 -36.04
C PRO A 9 -53.65 31.60 -34.59
N SER A 10 -52.72 32.54 -34.40
CA SER A 10 -52.44 33.26 -33.14
C SER A 10 -52.94 34.72 -33.29
N PRO A 11 -52.87 35.65 -32.30
CA PRO A 11 -52.68 35.55 -30.83
C PRO A 11 -53.75 36.36 -30.04
N VAL A 12 -53.91 36.14 -28.72
CA VAL A 12 -54.44 37.17 -27.80
C VAL A 12 -53.71 37.11 -26.46
N LEU A 13 -53.12 38.25 -26.10
CA LEU A 13 -52.61 38.63 -24.78
C LEU A 13 -53.70 38.52 -23.71
N LEU A 14 -53.39 37.94 -22.56
CA LEU A 14 -54.04 38.31 -21.31
C LEU A 14 -53.08 38.10 -20.14
N THR A 15 -52.55 39.24 -19.70
CA THR A 15 -51.79 39.46 -18.47
C THR A 15 -52.72 39.27 -17.28
N VAL A 16 -52.45 38.31 -16.39
CA VAL A 16 -52.87 38.41 -14.98
C VAL A 16 -51.70 37.99 -14.10
N LEU A 17 -51.16 38.99 -13.42
CA LEU A 17 -50.15 38.94 -12.38
C LEU A 17 -50.82 38.40 -11.11
N ALA A 18 -50.30 37.31 -10.53
CA ALA A 18 -50.58 36.94 -9.15
C ALA A 18 -49.25 36.49 -8.50
N VAL A 19 -48.61 37.44 -7.83
CA VAL A 19 -47.36 37.26 -7.09
C VAL A 19 -47.68 36.60 -5.76
N THR A 20 -47.24 35.35 -5.57
CA THR A 20 -46.97 34.77 -4.25
C THR A 20 -45.58 34.15 -4.31
N THR A 21 -44.60 34.87 -3.77
CA THR A 21 -43.18 34.52 -3.75
C THR A 21 -42.93 33.39 -2.74
N ALA A 22 -42.91 32.16 -3.24
CA ALA A 22 -42.16 31.06 -2.64
C ALA A 22 -40.79 31.00 -3.34
N GLY A 23 -39.76 31.55 -2.70
CA GLY A 23 -38.40 31.54 -3.20
C GLY A 23 -37.79 30.14 -3.11
N SER A 24 -38.14 29.27 -4.05
CA SER A 24 -37.38 28.06 -4.34
C SER A 24 -36.17 28.50 -5.16
N LEU A 25 -35.04 28.74 -4.49
CA LEU A 25 -33.75 28.86 -5.15
C LEU A 25 -33.43 27.48 -5.76
N LEU A 26 -33.75 27.33 -7.04
CA LEU A 26 -33.15 26.35 -7.93
C LEU A 26 -31.65 26.67 -8.02
N LEU A 27 -30.90 26.25 -7.00
CA LEU A 27 -29.46 26.12 -7.09
C LEU A 27 -29.22 24.89 -7.96
N THR A 28 -28.81 25.12 -9.21
CA THR A 28 -28.09 24.11 -9.98
C THR A 28 -26.93 23.64 -9.11
N PRO A 29 -26.78 22.33 -8.81
CA PRO A 29 -25.64 21.85 -8.07
C PRO A 29 -24.38 22.28 -8.82
N HIS A 30 -23.55 23.09 -8.17
CA HIS A 30 -22.20 23.30 -8.64
C HIS A 30 -21.50 21.97 -8.39
N SER A 31 -21.19 21.23 -9.45
CA SER A 31 -20.31 20.09 -9.37
C SER A 31 -18.97 20.62 -8.85
N ALA A 32 -18.70 20.37 -7.57
CA ALA A 32 -17.36 20.43 -7.04
C ALA A 32 -16.57 19.36 -7.80
N THR A 33 -15.89 19.77 -8.87
CA THR A 33 -14.96 18.91 -9.55
C THR A 33 -13.83 18.62 -8.59
N ALA A 34 -13.71 17.36 -8.14
CA ALA A 34 -12.42 16.84 -7.73
C ALA A 34 -11.41 17.20 -8.83
N ASP A 35 -10.20 17.63 -8.46
CA ASP A 35 -9.15 17.93 -9.44
C ASP A 35 -9.05 16.69 -10.34
N ARG A 36 -9.45 16.81 -11.62
CA ARG A 36 -9.44 15.71 -12.60
C ARG A 36 -8.02 15.23 -12.92
N ARG A 37 -7.04 15.62 -12.12
CA ARG A 37 -5.64 15.26 -12.30
C ARG A 37 -5.44 13.87 -11.71
N PRO A 38 -5.16 12.88 -12.55
CA PRO A 38 -4.68 11.59 -12.08
C PRO A 38 -3.42 11.82 -11.24
N VAL A 39 -3.16 10.93 -10.28
CA VAL A 39 -1.86 10.85 -9.63
C VAL A 39 -0.86 10.41 -10.71
N THR A 40 -0.23 11.39 -11.36
CA THR A 40 0.83 11.15 -12.34
C THR A 40 2.16 11.18 -11.59
N ARG A 41 2.95 10.09 -11.70
CA ARG A 41 4.34 9.96 -11.20
C ARG A 41 4.54 10.30 -9.71
N GLU A 42 5.01 9.34 -8.89
CA GLU A 42 5.34 9.60 -7.46
C GLU A 42 6.29 10.80 -7.34
N GLY A 43 5.73 11.97 -6.99
CA GLY A 43 6.39 13.27 -7.12
C GLY A 43 5.44 14.44 -7.44
N VAL A 44 4.22 14.19 -7.94
CA VAL A 44 3.26 15.24 -8.36
C VAL A 44 2.01 15.34 -7.46
N GLU A 45 2.05 14.86 -6.21
CA GLU A 45 0.95 15.11 -5.28
C GLU A 45 1.11 16.45 -4.55
N GLY A 46 0.34 17.45 -5.00
CA GLY A 46 -0.06 18.62 -4.23
C GLY A 46 0.56 19.95 -4.67
N ALA A 47 -0.22 20.73 -5.44
CA ALA A 47 -0.13 22.19 -5.63
C ALA A 47 1.27 22.82 -5.78
N GLY A 48 1.68 22.99 -7.04
CA GLY A 48 2.63 24.01 -7.45
C GLY A 48 3.27 23.70 -8.79
N THR A 49 3.41 24.71 -9.65
CA THR A 49 4.11 24.61 -10.95
C THR A 49 5.46 23.89 -10.83
N GLU A 50 6.02 23.34 -11.91
CA GLU A 50 7.36 22.68 -11.94
C GLU A 50 8.49 23.52 -11.31
N ALA A 51 8.28 24.83 -11.14
CA ALA A 51 9.18 25.74 -10.42
C ALA A 51 9.03 25.74 -8.88
N GLU A 52 7.92 25.27 -8.31
CA GLU A 52 7.62 25.22 -6.87
C GLU A 52 8.05 23.90 -6.21
N ALA A 53 8.01 22.75 -6.90
CA ALA A 53 8.58 21.49 -6.37
C ALA A 53 10.10 21.59 -6.18
N ALA A 54 10.78 22.43 -6.98
CA ALA A 54 12.18 22.79 -6.81
C ALA A 54 12.42 23.84 -5.70
N ARG A 55 11.37 24.51 -5.19
CA ARG A 55 11.45 25.62 -4.22
C ARG A 55 10.73 25.37 -2.89
N SER A 56 9.99 24.27 -2.74
CA SER A 56 9.43 23.92 -1.43
C SER A 56 10.59 23.63 -0.48
N ALA A 57 10.45 24.03 0.78
CA ALA A 57 11.41 23.72 1.82
C ALA A 57 11.53 22.22 2.11
N ASP A 58 10.88 21.35 1.32
CA ASP A 58 10.88 19.89 1.35
C ASP A 58 11.55 19.31 0.10
N GLY A 59 12.90 19.32 0.07
CA GLY A 59 13.68 18.56 -0.92
C GLY A 59 13.32 17.07 -0.93
N PRO A 60 13.82 16.25 -1.89
CA PRO A 60 13.29 14.90 -2.12
C PRO A 60 13.27 14.09 -0.83
N ARG A 61 12.07 13.67 -0.43
CA ARG A 61 11.72 13.15 0.90
C ARG A 61 12.68 12.03 1.37
N ALA A 62 13.14 11.20 0.44
CA ALA A 62 14.12 10.14 0.67
C ALA A 62 15.43 10.65 1.30
N ALA A 63 15.89 11.85 0.95
CA ALA A 63 17.12 12.43 1.50
C ALA A 63 17.05 12.79 2.98
N ARG A 64 15.84 12.83 3.55
CA ARG A 64 15.60 13.14 4.96
C ARG A 64 15.31 11.90 5.80
N THR A 65 15.15 10.74 5.17
CA THR A 65 14.79 9.49 5.84
C THR A 65 15.96 8.93 6.67
N PRO A 66 15.83 8.85 8.01
CA PRO A 66 16.89 8.32 8.86
C PRO A 66 17.19 6.85 8.54
N ALA A 67 18.47 6.48 8.45
CA ALA A 67 18.86 5.08 8.18
C ALA A 67 18.30 4.10 9.22
N GLY A 68 18.20 4.53 10.49
CA GLY A 68 17.61 3.73 11.57
C GLY A 68 16.11 3.43 11.41
N ALA A 69 15.38 4.23 10.63
CA ALA A 69 13.94 4.00 10.41
C ALA A 69 13.68 2.77 9.52
N ALA A 70 14.51 2.56 8.49
CA ALA A 70 14.43 1.37 7.65
C ALA A 70 14.77 0.11 8.45
N VAL A 71 15.83 0.15 9.28
CA VAL A 71 16.21 -0.98 10.15
C VAL A 71 15.07 -1.33 11.10
N ARG A 72 14.48 -0.34 11.79
CA ARG A 72 13.34 -0.58 12.68
C ARG A 72 12.15 -1.17 11.93
N ALA A 73 11.81 -0.63 10.76
CA ALA A 73 10.71 -1.16 9.96
C ALA A 73 10.95 -2.61 9.50
N LEU A 74 12.18 -2.99 9.16
CA LEU A 74 12.50 -4.38 8.76
C LEU A 74 12.49 -5.37 9.94
N THR A 75 12.68 -4.91 11.18
CA THR A 75 12.81 -5.79 12.36
C THR A 75 11.68 -5.66 13.39
N ALA A 76 10.77 -4.68 13.22
CA ALA A 76 9.73 -4.41 14.21
C ALA A 76 8.79 -5.61 14.37
N PRO A 77 8.56 -6.08 15.60
CA PRO A 77 7.61 -7.15 15.87
C PRO A 77 6.18 -6.67 15.62
N VAL A 78 5.28 -7.62 15.36
CA VAL A 78 3.84 -7.39 15.35
C VAL A 78 3.29 -7.74 16.74
N THR A 79 2.51 -6.84 17.33
CA THR A 79 1.93 -7.03 18.66
C THR A 79 0.64 -7.82 18.55
N ASP A 80 0.52 -8.94 19.25
CA ASP A 80 -0.74 -9.69 19.38
C ASP A 80 -1.69 -8.97 20.35
N LEU A 81 -2.92 -8.69 19.91
CA LEU A 81 -3.95 -7.98 20.65
C LEU A 81 -5.14 -8.89 21.01
N SER A 82 -5.00 -10.22 20.87
CA SER A 82 -6.06 -11.23 21.04
C SER A 82 -6.22 -11.78 22.47
N ASP A 83 -5.76 -11.06 23.49
CA ASP A 83 -5.79 -11.50 24.90
C ASP A 83 -7.19 -11.99 25.33
N ARG A 84 -7.29 -13.29 25.67
CA ARG A 84 -8.51 -13.95 26.16
C ARG A 84 -8.53 -14.15 27.67
N GLY A 85 -7.44 -13.85 28.35
CA GLY A 85 -7.27 -14.09 29.77
C GLY A 85 -7.86 -12.98 30.63
N ARG A 86 -7.86 -11.74 30.12
CA ARG A 86 -8.32 -10.55 30.84
C ARG A 86 -9.65 -10.00 30.32
N GLY A 87 -10.45 -9.50 31.25
CA GLY A 87 -11.67 -8.74 30.98
C GLY A 87 -11.39 -7.32 30.49
N TYR A 88 -12.45 -6.52 30.35
CA TYR A 88 -12.40 -5.08 30.12
C TYR A 88 -12.96 -4.33 31.35
N PRO A 89 -12.36 -3.23 31.79
CA PRO A 89 -11.27 -2.52 31.13
C PRO A 89 -9.88 -3.16 31.36
N ARG A 90 -8.98 -3.00 30.39
CA ARG A 90 -7.56 -3.35 30.48
C ARG A 90 -6.75 -2.08 30.69
N GLU A 91 -6.54 -1.74 31.95
CA GLU A 91 -5.78 -0.56 32.30
C GLU A 91 -4.28 -0.81 32.20
N GLN A 92 -3.55 0.16 31.67
CA GLN A 92 -2.10 0.22 31.75
C GLN A 92 -1.64 1.65 32.06
N THR A 93 -0.59 1.78 32.86
CA THR A 93 0.04 3.09 33.09
C THR A 93 1.04 3.37 31.98
N LEU A 94 0.77 4.39 31.17
CA LEU A 94 1.66 4.83 30.10
C LEU A 94 2.69 5.80 30.67
N SER A 95 3.98 5.55 30.44
CA SER A 95 4.99 6.60 30.65
C SER A 95 4.72 7.80 29.73
N PRO A 96 4.94 9.04 30.16
CA PRO A 96 4.88 10.19 29.25
C PRO A 96 5.99 10.08 28.19
N ASP A 97 5.71 10.54 26.97
CA ASP A 97 6.76 10.75 25.96
C ASP A 97 7.49 12.08 26.25
N PRO A 98 8.75 12.24 25.80
CA PRO A 98 9.46 13.51 25.93
C PRO A 98 8.68 14.66 25.28
N GLU A 99 8.63 15.80 25.98
CA GLU A 99 8.02 17.01 25.42
C GLU A 99 8.74 17.42 24.14
N ASN A 100 7.96 17.71 23.09
CA ASN A 100 8.47 18.18 21.82
C ASN A 100 7.77 19.49 21.43
N PRO A 101 8.40 20.65 21.67
CA PRO A 101 7.82 21.94 21.31
C PRO A 101 7.76 22.17 19.78
N ALA A 102 8.44 21.35 18.99
CA ALA A 102 8.41 21.40 17.53
C ALA A 102 7.28 20.54 16.91
N ASP A 103 6.46 19.86 17.73
CA ASP A 103 5.29 19.13 17.23
C ASP A 103 4.33 20.09 16.51
N ARG A 104 4.12 19.83 15.21
CA ARG A 104 3.37 20.76 14.36
C ARG A 104 1.89 20.84 14.73
N SER A 105 1.33 19.88 15.46
CA SER A 105 -0.08 19.96 15.91
C SER A 105 -0.31 21.09 16.94
N ILE A 106 0.74 21.57 17.62
CA ILE A 106 0.63 22.63 18.65
C ILE A 106 0.11 23.94 18.05
N LYS A 107 0.60 24.32 16.86
CA LYS A 107 0.17 25.55 16.17
C LYS A 107 -1.34 25.54 15.90
N LEU A 108 -1.88 24.36 15.58
CA LEU A 108 -3.30 24.13 15.31
C LEU A 108 -4.19 24.13 16.56
N GLY A 109 -3.59 24.18 17.76
CA GLY A 109 -4.33 24.07 19.02
C GLY A 109 -4.86 22.65 19.29
N LEU A 110 -4.26 21.64 18.67
CA LEU A 110 -4.61 20.23 18.82
C LEU A 110 -3.68 19.54 19.81
N THR A 111 -4.10 18.37 20.32
CA THR A 111 -3.31 17.59 21.29
C THR A 111 -1.97 17.16 20.67
N PRO A 112 -0.80 17.62 21.18
CA PRO A 112 0.50 17.16 20.70
C PRO A 112 0.76 15.72 21.10
N TYR A 113 1.60 15.02 20.33
CA TYR A 113 1.86 13.60 20.51
C TYR A 113 2.31 13.27 21.94
N HIS A 114 3.22 14.07 22.51
CA HIS A 114 3.73 13.84 23.86
C HIS A 114 2.66 13.97 24.96
N ALA A 115 1.56 14.69 24.70
CA ALA A 115 0.44 14.83 25.61
C ALA A 115 -0.61 13.71 25.49
N ILE A 116 -0.54 12.86 24.45
CA ILE A 116 -1.50 11.77 24.25
C ILE A 116 -1.43 10.76 25.41
N ALA A 117 -0.25 10.23 25.74
CA ALA A 117 -0.12 9.26 26.83
C ALA A 117 -0.64 9.77 28.19
N PRO A 118 -0.26 10.98 28.66
CA PRO A 118 -0.87 11.57 29.86
C PRO A 118 -2.40 11.68 29.79
N LYS A 119 -2.95 12.10 28.64
CA LYS A 119 -4.40 12.21 28.45
C LYS A 119 -5.08 10.84 28.49
N LEU A 120 -4.50 9.82 27.86
CA LEU A 120 -5.01 8.45 27.91
C LEU A 120 -4.97 7.87 29.33
N ASN A 121 -3.93 8.17 30.13
CA ASN A 121 -3.90 7.82 31.56
C ASN A 121 -5.02 8.50 32.36
N ALA A 122 -5.39 9.74 32.01
CA ALA A 122 -6.50 10.44 32.65
C ALA A 122 -7.84 9.82 32.25
N LEU A 123 -8.04 9.51 30.96
CA LEU A 123 -9.28 8.90 30.45
C LEU A 123 -9.56 7.52 31.07
N GLN A 124 -8.53 6.69 31.27
CA GLN A 124 -8.66 5.42 31.98
C GLN A 124 -9.20 5.58 33.41
N LYS A 125 -8.95 6.72 34.07
CA LYS A 125 -9.38 6.97 35.46
C LYS A 125 -10.80 7.55 35.58
N LEU A 126 -11.45 7.88 34.47
CA LEU A 126 -12.79 8.49 34.50
C LEU A 126 -13.90 7.48 34.80
N GLY A 127 -13.67 6.19 34.60
CA GLY A 127 -14.66 5.13 34.81
C GLY A 127 -14.13 3.76 34.41
N ASP A 128 -15.03 2.78 34.27
CA ASP A 128 -14.70 1.36 34.06
C ASP A 128 -14.81 0.92 32.58
N ARG A 129 -14.80 1.87 31.64
CA ARG A 129 -15.12 1.60 30.22
C ARG A 129 -13.92 1.70 29.28
N VAL A 130 -12.84 2.35 29.70
CA VAL A 130 -11.72 2.72 28.82
C VAL A 130 -10.53 1.82 29.07
N SER A 131 -10.04 1.21 28.01
CA SER A 131 -8.80 0.42 28.01
C SER A 131 -7.82 1.01 27.03
N VAL A 132 -6.53 0.92 27.34
CA VAL A 132 -5.49 1.36 26.42
C VAL A 132 -4.50 0.23 26.23
N GLU A 133 -4.16 -0.06 24.98
CA GLU A 133 -3.15 -1.04 24.58
C GLU A 133 -2.12 -0.34 23.67
N VAL A 134 -0.85 -0.78 23.68
CA VAL A 134 0.16 -0.32 22.71
C VAL A 134 0.19 -1.32 21.56
N ALA A 135 -0.34 -0.95 20.40
CA ALA A 135 -0.45 -1.82 19.22
C ALA A 135 0.90 -2.04 18.52
N GLY A 136 1.89 -1.20 18.78
CA GLY A 136 3.22 -1.33 18.21
C GLY A 136 4.03 -0.05 18.34
N ARG A 137 5.05 0.06 17.49
CA ARG A 137 5.87 1.27 17.36
C ARG A 137 6.04 1.65 15.89
N SER A 138 6.05 2.94 15.60
CA SER A 138 6.30 3.51 14.29
C SER A 138 7.74 3.27 13.80
N ALA A 139 8.01 3.56 12.52
CA ALA A 139 9.35 3.54 11.95
C ALA A 139 10.29 4.54 12.65
N GLY A 140 9.77 5.63 13.21
CA GLY A 140 10.46 6.60 14.05
C GLY A 140 10.68 6.14 15.50
N GLY A 141 9.93 5.12 15.95
CA GLY A 141 10.03 4.54 17.29
C GLY A 141 8.95 4.99 18.29
N HIS A 142 8.00 5.81 17.86
CA HIS A 142 6.88 6.30 18.65
C HIS A 142 5.84 5.18 18.87
N ARG A 143 5.16 5.17 20.02
CA ARG A 143 4.12 4.18 20.34
C ARG A 143 2.85 4.42 19.52
N LEU A 144 2.22 3.33 19.07
CA LEU A 144 0.91 3.33 18.43
C LEU A 144 -0.13 2.92 19.50
N TYR A 145 -1.09 3.81 19.79
CA TYR A 145 -2.06 3.61 20.88
C TYR A 145 -3.41 3.13 20.33
N LEU A 146 -3.87 1.99 20.85
CA LEU A 146 -5.23 1.50 20.64
C LEU A 146 -6.05 1.72 21.91
N VAL A 147 -7.14 2.47 21.79
CA VAL A 147 -8.11 2.66 22.87
C VAL A 147 -9.32 1.78 22.62
N THR A 148 -9.72 0.97 23.60
CA THR A 148 -10.99 0.22 23.55
C THR A 148 -11.99 0.87 24.50
N VAL A 149 -13.19 1.17 24.01
CA VAL A 149 -14.32 1.63 24.83
C VAL A 149 -15.46 0.62 24.72
N THR A 150 -15.86 0.04 25.85
CA THR A 150 -16.97 -0.92 25.93
C THR A 150 -17.53 -0.98 27.35
N ALA A 151 -18.75 -1.51 27.52
CA ALA A 151 -19.26 -1.83 28.85
C ALA A 151 -18.37 -2.89 29.52
N PRO A 152 -18.15 -2.84 30.86
CA PRO A 152 -17.26 -3.75 31.56
C PRO A 152 -17.54 -5.23 31.23
N GLU A 153 -16.46 -6.00 31.12
CA GLU A 153 -16.52 -7.42 30.85
C GLU A 153 -15.62 -8.18 31.81
N SER A 154 -16.14 -9.22 32.43
CA SER A 154 -15.33 -10.24 33.09
C SER A 154 -14.49 -11.02 32.06
N ALA A 155 -13.42 -11.67 32.52
CA ALA A 155 -12.62 -12.55 31.68
C ALA A 155 -13.45 -13.66 31.00
N ALA A 156 -14.53 -14.14 31.63
CA ALA A 156 -15.42 -15.13 31.04
C ALA A 156 -16.28 -14.54 29.90
N GLN A 157 -16.80 -13.32 30.09
CA GLN A 157 -17.53 -12.61 29.03
C GLN A 157 -16.62 -12.30 27.85
N THR A 158 -15.39 -11.83 28.09
CA THR A 158 -14.42 -11.59 27.04
C THR A 158 -14.11 -12.88 26.28
N ARG A 159 -13.83 -14.00 26.95
CA ARG A 159 -13.66 -15.31 26.27
C ARG A 159 -14.85 -15.69 25.40
N ALA A 160 -16.08 -15.50 25.90
CA ALA A 160 -17.27 -15.79 25.11
C ALA A 160 -17.37 -14.93 23.84
N GLN A 161 -16.95 -13.66 23.87
CA GLN A 161 -16.86 -12.82 22.67
C GLN A 161 -15.80 -13.33 21.70
N GLU A 162 -14.63 -13.75 22.20
CA GLU A 162 -13.55 -14.31 21.36
C GLU A 162 -13.98 -15.63 20.71
N ASP A 163 -14.66 -16.51 21.45
CA ASP A 163 -15.20 -17.77 20.91
C ASP A 163 -16.28 -17.52 19.84
N MET A 164 -17.12 -16.49 20.03
CA MET A 164 -18.09 -16.07 19.01
C MET A 164 -17.40 -15.46 17.78
N ARG A 165 -16.37 -14.64 17.94
CA ARG A 165 -15.55 -14.10 16.85
C ARG A 165 -14.95 -15.25 16.03
N GLU A 166 -14.31 -16.21 16.70
CA GLU A 166 -13.75 -17.39 16.03
C GLU A 166 -14.82 -18.24 15.34
N LEU A 167 -16.01 -18.39 15.93
CA LEU A 167 -17.11 -19.12 15.32
C LEU A 167 -17.60 -18.42 14.04
N ILE A 168 -17.71 -17.08 14.06
CA ILE A 168 -18.13 -16.27 12.91
C ILE A 168 -17.20 -16.49 11.73
N GLU A 169 -15.87 -16.45 11.93
CA GLU A 169 -14.92 -16.65 10.84
C GLU A 169 -14.78 -18.13 10.46
N ASN A 170 -14.58 -19.03 11.43
CA ASN A 170 -14.16 -20.41 11.18
C ASN A 170 -15.31 -21.37 10.89
N ALA A 171 -16.52 -21.07 11.38
CA ALA A 171 -17.71 -21.90 11.17
C ALA A 171 -18.95 -21.02 10.91
N PRO A 172 -18.93 -20.17 9.86
CA PRO A 172 -19.98 -19.16 9.63
C PRO A 172 -21.38 -19.76 9.49
N SER A 173 -21.52 -20.97 8.92
CA SER A 173 -22.83 -21.66 8.87
C SER A 173 -23.37 -22.08 10.24
N ALA A 174 -22.51 -22.31 11.22
CA ALA A 174 -22.91 -22.52 12.61
C ALA A 174 -23.18 -21.17 13.29
N ALA A 175 -22.34 -20.16 13.07
CA ALA A 175 -22.54 -18.80 13.59
C ALA A 175 -23.90 -18.21 13.18
N ALA A 176 -24.30 -18.36 11.91
CA ALA A 176 -25.60 -17.90 11.38
C ALA A 176 -26.81 -18.49 12.13
N ARG A 177 -26.66 -19.68 12.73
CA ARG A 177 -27.70 -20.38 13.50
C ARG A 177 -27.57 -20.14 15.01
N SER A 178 -26.45 -19.60 15.47
CA SER A 178 -26.15 -19.41 16.89
C SER A 178 -27.01 -18.30 17.50
N GLN A 179 -27.85 -18.66 18.47
CA GLN A 179 -28.61 -17.68 19.26
C GLN A 179 -27.68 -16.83 20.14
N ALA A 180 -26.55 -17.37 20.59
CA ALA A 180 -25.56 -16.63 21.36
C ALA A 180 -24.95 -15.50 20.52
N VAL A 181 -24.54 -15.78 19.28
CA VAL A 181 -24.01 -14.75 18.37
C VAL A 181 -25.07 -13.67 18.12
N LYS A 182 -26.31 -14.06 17.82
CA LYS A 182 -27.41 -13.13 17.55
C LYS A 182 -27.73 -12.22 18.74
N ARG A 183 -27.68 -12.74 19.96
CA ARG A 183 -28.10 -12.00 21.17
C ARG A 183 -26.96 -11.25 21.87
N SER A 184 -25.75 -11.80 21.84
CA SER A 184 -24.71 -11.42 22.80
C SER A 184 -23.38 -10.99 22.18
N TYR A 185 -23.14 -11.25 20.89
CA TYR A 185 -21.89 -10.79 20.26
C TYR A 185 -21.84 -9.26 20.20
N LYS A 186 -20.79 -8.63 20.71
CA LYS A 186 -20.66 -7.17 20.61
C LYS A 186 -20.11 -6.81 19.24
N ALA A 187 -20.79 -5.94 18.50
CA ALA A 187 -20.34 -5.47 17.19
C ALA A 187 -19.01 -4.70 17.32
N PRO A 188 -17.93 -5.15 16.68
CA PRO A 188 -16.66 -4.44 16.68
C PRO A 188 -16.70 -3.24 15.71
N VAL A 189 -16.37 -2.04 16.19
CA VAL A 189 -16.26 -0.81 15.38
C VAL A 189 -14.84 -0.29 15.48
N PHE A 190 -14.18 -0.05 14.35
CA PHE A 190 -12.82 0.46 14.30
C PHE A 190 -12.79 1.88 13.72
N VAL A 191 -12.16 2.81 14.44
CA VAL A 191 -11.90 4.18 14.00
C VAL A 191 -10.39 4.38 13.94
N ASN A 192 -9.89 4.56 12.73
CA ASN A 192 -8.51 4.88 12.43
C ASN A 192 -8.35 6.39 12.26
N ASN A 193 -7.32 6.96 12.88
CA ASN A 193 -7.09 8.39 12.85
C ASN A 193 -5.66 8.68 12.40
N ASN A 194 -5.50 9.75 11.60
CA ASN A 194 -4.20 10.37 11.35
C ASN A 194 -3.19 9.38 10.74
N ILE A 195 -3.65 8.60 9.74
CA ILE A 195 -2.81 7.74 8.89
C ILE A 195 -1.88 8.58 8.01
N HIS A 196 -2.38 9.71 7.53
CA HIS A 196 -1.56 10.80 7.03
C HIS A 196 -1.21 11.73 8.19
N GLY A 197 0.08 11.89 8.46
CA GLY A 197 0.54 12.59 9.65
C GLY A 197 0.10 14.06 9.70
N ASN A 198 0.00 14.73 8.56
CA ASN A 198 -0.44 16.12 8.43
C ASN A 198 -1.97 16.30 8.31
N GLU A 199 -2.74 15.31 8.74
CA GLU A 199 -4.21 15.34 8.84
C GLU A 199 -4.59 14.99 10.30
N TRP A 200 -4.58 16.01 11.18
CA TRP A 200 -4.43 15.81 12.63
C TRP A 200 -5.73 15.59 13.39
N GLU A 201 -6.85 16.10 12.89
CA GLU A 201 -8.06 16.42 13.66
C GLU A 201 -8.86 15.20 14.10
N GLY A 202 -8.79 14.09 13.36
CA GLY A 202 -9.43 12.83 13.75
C GLY A 202 -9.01 12.37 15.14
N THR A 203 -7.72 12.52 15.48
CA THR A 203 -7.18 12.20 16.81
C THR A 203 -7.91 12.94 17.93
N ASP A 204 -8.11 14.25 17.79
CA ASP A 204 -8.76 15.08 18.81
C ASP A 204 -10.28 14.84 18.85
N ALA A 205 -10.91 14.55 17.71
CA ALA A 205 -12.31 14.12 17.66
C ALA A 205 -12.52 12.80 18.42
N SER A 206 -11.67 11.81 18.17
CA SER A 206 -11.69 10.52 18.87
C SER A 206 -11.42 10.66 20.37
N LEU A 207 -10.44 11.46 20.79
CA LEU A 207 -10.15 11.69 22.20
C LEU A 207 -11.33 12.35 22.94
N LYS A 208 -11.98 13.35 22.33
CA LYS A 208 -13.18 13.99 22.89
C LYS A 208 -14.35 13.01 23.00
N LEU A 209 -14.52 12.16 21.98
CA LEU A 209 -15.58 11.15 21.99
C LEU A 209 -15.34 10.07 23.05
N VAL A 210 -14.10 9.60 23.21
CA VAL A 210 -13.73 8.64 24.27
C VAL A 210 -14.07 9.22 25.65
N GLU A 211 -13.73 10.49 25.90
CA GLU A 211 -14.08 11.20 27.15
C GLU A 211 -15.60 11.25 27.38
N ARG A 212 -16.37 11.61 26.35
CA ARG A 212 -17.84 11.62 26.39
C ARG A 212 -18.40 10.24 26.74
N LEU A 213 -17.94 9.20 26.05
CA LEU A 213 -18.44 7.83 26.25
C LEU A 213 -18.05 7.24 27.62
N ALA A 214 -16.88 7.62 28.14
CA ALA A 214 -16.41 7.22 29.46
C ALA A 214 -17.31 7.77 30.58
N THR A 215 -17.81 9.00 30.41
CA THR A 215 -18.57 9.74 31.44
C THR A 215 -20.09 9.70 31.24
N ALA A 216 -20.56 9.31 30.06
CA ALA A 216 -21.98 9.31 29.71
C ALA A 216 -22.83 8.35 30.56
N THR A 217 -23.98 8.84 31.00
CA THR A 217 -24.98 8.10 31.81
C THR A 217 -26.30 7.86 31.07
N ASP A 218 -26.44 8.37 29.85
CA ASP A 218 -27.66 8.24 29.06
C ASP A 218 -27.94 6.79 28.62
N ALA A 219 -29.20 6.49 28.31
CA ALA A 219 -29.61 5.15 27.93
C ALA A 219 -29.03 4.70 26.57
N GLY A 220 -28.88 5.62 25.62
CA GLY A 220 -28.35 5.32 24.29
C GLY A 220 -26.89 4.88 24.33
N THR A 221 -26.05 5.57 25.10
CA THR A 221 -24.64 5.19 25.29
C THR A 221 -24.52 3.86 26.02
N ARG A 222 -25.33 3.61 27.06
CA ARG A 222 -25.32 2.32 27.77
C ARG A 222 -25.72 1.17 26.85
N ASP A 223 -26.74 1.36 26.02
CA ASP A 223 -27.18 0.38 25.03
C ASP A 223 -26.10 0.11 23.97
N LEU A 224 -25.51 1.18 23.41
CA LEU A 224 -24.39 1.07 22.46
C LEU A 224 -23.24 0.25 23.04
N LEU A 225 -22.75 0.59 24.24
CA LEU A 225 -21.57 -0.06 24.83
C LEU A 225 -21.86 -1.47 25.36
N ALA A 226 -23.13 -1.79 25.64
CA ALA A 226 -23.56 -3.16 25.97
C ALA A 226 -23.53 -4.08 24.75
N HIS A 227 -23.71 -3.53 23.54
CA HIS A 227 -23.82 -4.29 22.30
C HIS A 227 -22.68 -4.05 21.30
N SER A 228 -21.67 -3.23 21.65
CA SER A 228 -20.54 -2.90 20.78
C SER A 228 -19.21 -2.81 21.54
N ARG A 229 -18.11 -3.07 20.84
CA ARG A 229 -16.74 -2.75 21.27
C ARG A 229 -16.16 -1.74 20.29
N LEU A 230 -15.78 -0.58 20.81
CA LEU A 230 -15.29 0.53 19.99
C LEU A 230 -13.77 0.60 20.12
N TYR A 231 -13.07 0.57 18.99
CA TYR A 231 -11.62 0.58 18.92
C TYR A 231 -11.16 1.86 18.23
N PHE A 232 -10.29 2.63 18.87
CA PHE A 232 -9.74 3.86 18.31
C PHE A 232 -8.22 3.72 18.19
N ASN A 233 -7.71 3.66 16.96
CA ASN A 233 -6.28 3.89 16.73
C ASN A 233 -6.07 5.40 16.76
N ILE A 234 -5.52 5.90 17.87
CA ILE A 234 -5.52 7.35 18.17
C ILE A 234 -4.62 8.13 17.20
N THR A 235 -3.52 7.53 16.77
CA THR A 235 -2.65 8.09 15.72
C THR A 235 -1.94 6.94 15.02
N ALA A 236 -2.27 6.71 13.76
CA ALA A 236 -1.65 5.70 12.93
C ALA A 236 -0.24 6.10 12.48
N ASN A 237 0.02 7.40 12.28
CA ASN A 237 1.29 7.94 11.85
C ASN A 237 1.84 9.04 12.79
N PRO A 238 2.33 8.66 13.98
CA PRO A 238 2.87 9.63 14.93
C PRO A 238 4.13 10.35 14.40
N ASP A 239 4.92 9.69 13.55
CA ASP A 239 6.13 10.30 12.98
C ASP A 239 5.79 11.47 12.06
N GLY A 240 4.86 11.25 11.13
CA GLY A 240 4.35 12.28 10.23
C GLY A 240 3.57 13.35 10.99
N ARG A 241 2.83 12.96 12.05
CA ARG A 241 2.08 13.89 12.91
C ARG A 241 2.98 14.96 13.51
N ILE A 242 4.06 14.52 14.15
CA ILE A 242 5.03 15.40 14.80
C ILE A 242 5.70 16.29 13.75
N ALA A 243 6.12 15.73 12.62
CA ALA A 243 6.82 16.44 11.55
C ALA A 243 5.90 17.32 10.67
N GLY A 244 4.58 17.14 10.77
CA GLY A 244 3.57 17.66 9.85
C GLY A 244 3.78 17.24 8.41
N THR A 245 4.12 15.97 8.19
CA THR A 245 4.23 15.35 6.87
C THR A 245 3.15 14.28 6.70
N ARG A 246 2.67 14.11 5.46
CA ARG A 246 1.74 13.03 5.12
C ARG A 246 2.31 11.65 5.42
N ALA A 247 3.54 11.41 4.95
CA ALA A 247 4.24 10.15 5.06
C ALA A 247 4.82 9.87 6.46
N ASN A 248 5.14 8.61 6.74
CA ASN A 248 5.83 8.20 7.99
C ASN A 248 7.34 8.54 7.96
N ALA A 249 8.10 8.13 8.99
CA ALA A 249 9.54 8.41 9.05
C ALA A 249 10.37 7.79 7.91
N ASN A 250 9.86 6.76 7.23
CA ASN A 250 10.47 6.17 6.03
C ASN A 250 10.05 6.85 4.73
N GLY A 251 9.17 7.85 4.77
CA GLY A 251 8.64 8.53 3.58
C GLY A 251 7.56 7.74 2.84
N PHE A 252 6.98 6.70 3.47
CA PHE A 252 5.87 5.93 2.91
C PHE A 252 4.53 6.60 3.21
N ASP A 253 3.65 6.64 2.21
CA ASP A 253 2.22 6.80 2.44
C ASP A 253 1.67 5.48 3.00
N LEU A 254 1.19 5.51 4.24
CA LEU A 254 0.69 4.31 4.92
C LEU A 254 -0.64 3.83 4.34
N ASN A 255 -1.44 4.72 3.75
CA ASN A 255 -2.68 4.36 3.06
C ASN A 255 -2.40 3.79 1.65
N ARG A 256 -1.17 3.35 1.40
CA ARG A 256 -0.71 2.66 0.18
C ARG A 256 0.12 1.41 0.49
N ASP A 257 0.28 1.04 1.76
CA ASP A 257 1.21 -0.01 2.20
C ASP A 257 0.51 -1.31 2.60
N PHE A 258 -0.81 -1.38 2.80
CA PHE A 258 -1.46 -2.53 3.46
C PHE A 258 -1.08 -3.90 2.91
N VAL A 259 -1.16 -4.12 1.59
CA VAL A 259 -0.81 -5.40 0.97
C VAL A 259 0.70 -5.59 0.68
N THR A 260 1.54 -4.55 0.77
CA THR A 260 3.01 -4.77 0.85
C THR A 260 3.40 -5.12 2.28
N SER A 261 2.77 -4.45 3.25
CA SER A 261 3.03 -4.47 4.67
C SER A 261 4.49 -4.19 5.03
N SER A 262 5.12 -3.25 4.31
CA SER A 262 6.54 -2.93 4.49
C SER A 262 6.79 -2.15 5.79
N GLN A 263 5.82 -1.34 6.21
CA GLN A 263 5.94 -0.44 7.35
C GLN A 263 5.34 -1.04 8.63
N PRO A 264 5.92 -0.76 9.81
CA PRO A 264 5.43 -1.30 11.07
C PRO A 264 4.04 -0.76 11.45
N GLU A 265 3.70 0.46 11.05
CA GLU A 265 2.37 1.05 11.25
C GLU A 265 1.30 0.30 10.46
N GLY A 266 1.55 0.01 9.18
CA GLY A 266 0.65 -0.79 8.33
C GLY A 266 0.46 -2.20 8.90
N ARG A 267 1.53 -2.85 9.37
CA ARG A 267 1.42 -4.16 10.04
C ARG A 267 0.64 -4.11 11.35
N ALA A 268 0.73 -3.02 12.12
CA ALA A 268 -0.04 -2.85 13.34
C ALA A 268 -1.54 -2.66 13.05
N MET A 269 -1.89 -1.84 12.04
CA MET A 269 -3.28 -1.66 11.61
C MET A 269 -3.89 -2.96 11.10
N ARG A 270 -3.18 -3.69 10.23
CA ARG A 270 -3.57 -5.04 9.82
C ARG A 270 -3.84 -5.95 11.02
N GLN A 271 -2.97 -5.96 12.02
CA GLN A 271 -3.14 -6.82 13.18
C GLN A 271 -4.36 -6.42 14.02
N ILE A 272 -4.65 -5.11 14.13
CA ILE A 272 -5.90 -4.62 14.74
C ILE A 272 -7.12 -5.16 13.99
N GLU A 273 -7.14 -5.09 12.66
CA GLU A 273 -8.25 -5.59 11.86
C GLU A 273 -8.43 -7.11 12.01
N ILE A 274 -7.34 -7.88 12.01
CA ILE A 274 -7.37 -9.34 12.22
C ILE A 274 -7.89 -9.67 13.63
N ASP A 275 -7.30 -9.06 14.67
CA ASP A 275 -7.62 -9.42 16.06
C ASP A 275 -8.99 -8.90 16.50
N LYS A 276 -9.43 -7.75 15.98
CA LYS A 276 -10.69 -7.12 16.40
C LYS A 276 -11.86 -7.42 15.48
N GLN A 277 -11.61 -7.88 14.24
CA GLN A 277 -12.63 -8.29 13.25
C GLN A 277 -13.78 -7.27 13.10
N PRO A 278 -13.47 -5.99 12.75
CA PRO A 278 -14.47 -4.93 12.63
C PRO A 278 -15.64 -5.33 11.73
N THR A 279 -16.87 -5.05 12.17
CA THR A 279 -18.03 -5.03 11.27
C THR A 279 -18.13 -3.70 10.53
N VAL A 280 -17.66 -2.62 11.17
CA VAL A 280 -17.67 -1.25 10.64
C VAL A 280 -16.32 -0.57 10.90
N MET A 281 -15.87 0.21 9.92
CA MET A 281 -14.57 0.88 9.89
C MET A 281 -14.71 2.35 9.44
N LEU A 282 -14.03 3.28 10.12
CA LEU A 282 -13.83 4.65 9.66
C LEU A 282 -12.35 4.96 9.60
N ASP A 283 -11.87 5.49 8.48
CA ASP A 283 -10.54 6.09 8.35
C ASP A 283 -10.70 7.60 8.15
N LEU A 284 -10.22 8.39 9.11
CA LEU A 284 -10.40 9.84 9.13
C LEU A 284 -9.21 10.56 8.50
N HIS A 285 -9.51 11.33 7.46
CA HIS A 285 -8.59 12.03 6.57
C HIS A 285 -8.90 13.53 6.44
N GLY A 286 -8.02 14.25 5.72
CA GLY A 286 -8.28 15.59 5.19
C GLY A 286 -7.40 15.95 3.98
N TYR A 287 -7.77 16.86 3.09
CA TYR A 287 -8.92 17.75 3.18
C TYR A 287 -9.63 17.87 1.83
N VAL A 288 -10.95 17.67 1.84
CA VAL A 288 -11.84 17.90 0.69
C VAL A 288 -12.99 18.78 1.15
N ASN A 289 -13.02 20.04 0.68
CA ASN A 289 -14.12 20.94 1.03
C ASN A 289 -15.43 20.39 0.49
N GLY A 290 -16.45 20.32 1.34
CA GLY A 290 -17.65 19.55 1.06
C GLY A 290 -17.63 18.15 1.65
N THR A 291 -16.73 17.85 2.60
CA THR A 291 -16.60 16.56 3.32
C THR A 291 -16.92 15.32 2.48
N LEU A 292 -15.90 14.69 1.90
CA LEU A 292 -16.11 13.47 1.12
C LEU A 292 -16.33 12.27 2.04
N ILE A 293 -17.42 11.54 1.82
CA ILE A 293 -17.82 10.37 2.60
C ILE A 293 -18.02 9.19 1.63
N GLU A 294 -17.13 8.20 1.69
CA GLU A 294 -17.24 6.93 0.94
C GLU A 294 -18.62 6.27 1.18
N PRO A 295 -19.30 5.66 0.18
CA PRO A 295 -18.78 4.87 -0.96
C PRO A 295 -18.19 5.65 -2.15
N THR A 296 -17.26 4.99 -2.85
CA THR A 296 -16.40 5.47 -3.95
C THR A 296 -17.08 5.46 -5.33
N THR A 297 -16.45 6.06 -6.34
CA THR A 297 -16.80 5.87 -7.75
C THR A 297 -16.21 4.55 -8.28
N PRO A 298 -16.60 4.08 -9.48
CA PRO A 298 -15.84 3.05 -10.20
C PRO A 298 -14.38 3.45 -10.46
N PRO A 299 -13.48 2.47 -10.68
CA PRO A 299 -13.73 1.01 -10.60
C PRO A 299 -13.78 0.44 -9.17
N HIS A 300 -14.53 -0.65 -8.96
CA HIS A 300 -14.66 -1.29 -7.65
C HIS A 300 -13.88 -2.61 -7.53
N GLY A 301 -13.32 -2.87 -6.36
CA GLY A 301 -12.53 -4.06 -6.11
C GLY A 301 -13.32 -5.36 -6.34
N GLU A 302 -12.87 -6.18 -7.29
CA GLU A 302 -13.60 -7.37 -7.74
C GLU A 302 -13.56 -8.56 -6.76
N ASN A 303 -12.78 -8.48 -5.69
CA ASN A 303 -12.41 -9.63 -4.85
C ASN A 303 -13.14 -9.69 -3.49
N TYR A 304 -13.91 -8.68 -3.11
CA TYR A 304 -14.75 -8.70 -1.90
C TYR A 304 -16.25 -8.74 -2.26
N GLU A 305 -17.10 -8.99 -1.26
CA GLU A 305 -18.55 -9.16 -1.45
C GLU A 305 -19.23 -7.77 -1.54
N TYR A 306 -19.14 -7.15 -2.71
CA TYR A 306 -19.54 -5.75 -2.90
C TYR A 306 -21.03 -5.48 -2.63
N ASP A 307 -21.92 -6.46 -2.84
CA ASP A 307 -23.34 -6.33 -2.48
C ASP A 307 -23.56 -6.15 -0.97
N LEU A 308 -22.77 -6.84 -0.14
CA LEU A 308 -22.84 -6.73 1.30
C LEU A 308 -22.15 -5.47 1.81
N PHE A 309 -21.11 -5.03 1.10
CA PHE A 309 -20.37 -3.81 1.41
C PHE A 309 -21.17 -2.55 1.07
N LEU A 310 -21.58 -2.39 -0.20
CA LEU A 310 -22.18 -1.16 -0.72
C LEU A 310 -23.51 -0.84 -0.02
N LYS A 311 -24.33 -1.86 0.28
CA LYS A 311 -25.63 -1.63 0.93
C LYS A 311 -25.51 -0.98 2.31
N ASN A 312 -24.52 -1.41 3.10
CA ASN A 312 -24.33 -0.92 4.46
C ASN A 312 -23.52 0.38 4.45
N THR A 313 -22.50 0.46 3.60
CA THR A 313 -21.66 1.65 3.42
C THR A 313 -22.49 2.83 2.94
N TYR A 314 -23.34 2.67 1.91
CA TYR A 314 -24.19 3.77 1.43
C TYR A 314 -25.19 4.24 2.49
N ALA A 315 -25.85 3.32 3.21
CA ALA A 315 -26.81 3.67 4.26
C ALA A 315 -26.15 4.43 5.43
N ASN A 316 -24.95 4.00 5.85
CA ASN A 316 -24.19 4.69 6.88
C ASN A 316 -23.71 6.08 6.40
N ALA A 317 -23.30 6.19 5.14
CA ALA A 317 -22.86 7.45 4.53
C ALA A 317 -23.95 8.53 4.54
N LEU A 318 -25.20 8.16 4.26
CA LEU A 318 -26.34 9.10 4.36
C LEU A 318 -26.54 9.63 5.79
N GLY A 319 -26.34 8.77 6.80
CA GLY A 319 -26.39 9.18 8.20
C GLY A 319 -25.28 10.17 8.57
N MET A 320 -24.06 9.89 8.09
CA MET A 320 -22.92 10.79 8.28
C MET A 320 -23.11 12.13 7.55
N GLU A 321 -23.55 12.12 6.29
CA GLU A 321 -23.89 13.32 5.52
C GLU A 321 -24.89 14.20 6.28
N ALA A 322 -25.99 13.60 6.75
CA ALA A 322 -27.01 14.32 7.51
C ALA A 322 -26.45 14.92 8.81
N ALA A 323 -25.62 14.17 9.54
CA ALA A 323 -25.01 14.64 10.78
C ALA A 323 -24.00 15.77 10.55
N VAL A 324 -23.16 15.65 9.52
CA VAL A 324 -22.17 16.67 9.14
C VAL A 324 -22.86 17.95 8.69
N ASN A 325 -23.82 17.86 7.78
CA ASN A 325 -24.61 19.02 7.33
C ASN A 325 -25.43 19.63 8.47
N GLY A 326 -25.90 18.80 9.41
CA GLY A 326 -26.62 19.21 10.62
C GLY A 326 -25.81 20.06 11.61
N LEU A 327 -24.48 20.14 11.46
CA LEU A 327 -23.65 21.08 12.23
C LEU A 327 -23.93 22.55 11.88
N GLY A 328 -24.55 22.82 10.73
CA GLY A 328 -24.97 24.16 10.31
C GLY A 328 -23.85 25.04 9.78
N TYR A 329 -22.71 24.45 9.40
CA TYR A 329 -21.67 25.16 8.66
C TYR A 329 -22.12 25.42 7.22
N THR A 330 -21.80 26.59 6.69
CA THR A 330 -22.22 26.97 5.32
C THR A 330 -21.08 27.65 4.54
N PRO A 331 -21.14 27.67 3.19
CA PRO A 331 -20.13 28.34 2.38
C PRO A 331 -19.99 29.82 2.72
N ALA A 332 -21.13 30.50 2.90
CA ALA A 332 -21.17 31.94 3.15
C ALA A 332 -20.63 32.33 4.54
N LYS A 333 -20.85 31.51 5.56
CA LYS A 333 -20.48 31.82 6.95
C LYS A 333 -19.11 31.28 7.33
N ASP A 334 -18.82 30.05 6.92
CA ASP A 334 -17.70 29.28 7.46
C ASP A 334 -16.70 28.85 6.38
N GLY A 335 -17.10 28.92 5.11
CA GLY A 335 -16.35 28.43 3.95
C GLY A 335 -16.46 26.91 3.73
N VAL A 336 -17.46 26.26 4.33
CA VAL A 336 -17.66 24.81 4.29
C VAL A 336 -18.79 24.48 3.32
N GLU A 337 -18.49 23.71 2.29
CA GLU A 337 -19.49 23.16 1.38
C GLU A 337 -20.26 21.98 2.03
N PRO A 338 -21.47 21.65 1.56
CA PRO A 338 -22.21 20.48 2.02
C PRO A 338 -21.44 19.18 1.79
N ALA A 339 -21.62 18.20 2.69
CA ALA A 339 -21.09 16.84 2.57
C ALA A 339 -21.47 16.19 1.22
N GLN A 340 -20.57 15.36 0.67
CA GLN A 340 -20.75 14.67 -0.61
C GLN A 340 -20.43 13.18 -0.51
N ILE A 341 -21.13 12.38 -1.30
CA ILE A 341 -20.97 10.92 -1.39
C ILE A 341 -20.51 10.59 -2.82
N PRO A 342 -19.24 10.21 -3.06
CA PRO A 342 -18.70 10.02 -4.42
C PRO A 342 -19.53 9.10 -5.30
N PHE A 343 -19.97 7.94 -4.78
CA PHE A 343 -20.83 7.01 -5.51
C PHE A 343 -22.10 7.67 -6.10
N ARG A 344 -22.66 8.66 -5.40
CA ARG A 344 -23.88 9.38 -5.81
C ARG A 344 -23.56 10.61 -6.65
N ASP A 345 -22.49 11.31 -6.31
CA ASP A 345 -22.24 12.70 -6.72
C ASP A 345 -21.14 12.85 -7.78
N GLN A 346 -20.41 11.77 -8.11
CA GLN A 346 -19.28 11.77 -9.04
C GLN A 346 -19.36 10.59 -10.02
N GLU A 347 -18.79 10.75 -11.21
CA GLU A 347 -18.79 9.71 -12.26
C GLU A 347 -17.61 8.73 -12.10
N GLU A 348 -16.38 9.25 -11.97
CA GLU A 348 -15.13 8.47 -11.88
C GLU A 348 -14.06 9.27 -11.12
N GLY A 349 -12.95 8.63 -10.76
CA GLY A 349 -11.71 9.27 -10.29
C GLY A 349 -11.46 9.22 -8.78
N TRP A 350 -12.38 8.64 -8.00
CA TRP A 350 -12.19 8.37 -6.58
C TRP A 350 -12.60 6.93 -6.26
N ASP A 351 -11.75 5.98 -6.64
CA ASP A 351 -12.08 4.56 -6.71
C ASP A 351 -11.61 3.71 -5.52
N ASP A 352 -12.19 2.52 -5.39
CA ASP A 352 -11.89 1.50 -4.36
C ASP A 352 -11.34 0.19 -4.95
N TRP A 353 -10.83 0.21 -6.18
CA TRP A 353 -10.22 -0.94 -6.81
C TRP A 353 -9.03 -1.55 -6.03
N PRO A 354 -8.06 -0.76 -5.53
CA PRO A 354 -6.81 -1.30 -5.03
C PRO A 354 -6.95 -1.82 -3.59
N PRO A 355 -6.33 -2.96 -3.24
CA PRO A 355 -6.42 -3.53 -1.89
C PRO A 355 -5.50 -2.83 -0.87
N ILE A 356 -5.02 -1.62 -1.16
CA ILE A 356 -3.99 -0.92 -0.38
C ILE A 356 -4.57 0.15 0.55
N PHE A 357 -5.82 0.56 0.33
CA PHE A 357 -6.49 1.57 1.13
C PHE A 357 -7.08 0.93 2.39
N THR A 358 -7.03 1.63 3.52
CA THR A 358 -7.49 1.10 4.81
C THR A 358 -8.92 0.55 4.76
N PRO A 359 -9.93 1.25 4.18
CA PRO A 359 -11.31 0.73 4.12
C PRO A 359 -11.45 -0.52 3.25
N GLN A 360 -10.81 -0.52 2.08
CA GLN A 360 -10.81 -1.63 1.13
C GLN A 360 -10.10 -2.85 1.70
N TYR A 361 -8.98 -2.64 2.41
CA TYR A 361 -8.27 -3.69 3.12
C TYR A 361 -9.15 -4.30 4.23
N ALA A 362 -9.85 -3.47 5.01
CA ALA A 362 -10.77 -3.92 6.03
C ALA A 362 -11.95 -4.75 5.47
N ALA A 363 -12.42 -4.46 4.25
CA ALA A 363 -13.46 -5.25 3.58
C ALA A 363 -13.00 -6.70 3.33
N PHE A 364 -11.72 -6.92 3.00
CA PHE A 364 -11.15 -8.26 2.86
C PHE A 364 -11.10 -9.06 4.17
N HIS A 365 -11.14 -8.37 5.32
CA HIS A 365 -11.21 -8.95 6.65
C HIS A 365 -12.65 -9.12 7.17
N GLY A 366 -13.67 -8.93 6.32
CA GLY A 366 -15.08 -9.14 6.66
C GLY A 366 -15.77 -7.89 7.22
N THR A 367 -15.18 -6.71 7.08
CA THR A 367 -15.88 -5.44 7.32
C THR A 367 -16.95 -5.24 6.25
N VAL A 368 -18.17 -4.89 6.68
CA VAL A 368 -19.31 -4.73 5.76
C VAL A 368 -19.75 -3.28 5.59
N ALA A 369 -19.23 -2.35 6.39
CA ALA A 369 -19.30 -0.91 6.12
C ALA A 369 -17.95 -0.27 6.44
N ALA A 370 -17.27 0.29 5.44
CA ALA A 370 -15.99 0.95 5.65
C ALA A 370 -15.96 2.29 4.93
N HIS A 371 -15.29 3.29 5.51
CA HIS A 371 -15.28 4.62 4.94
C HIS A 371 -13.94 5.32 5.07
N THR A 372 -13.49 5.92 3.99
CA THR A 372 -12.68 7.14 3.99
C THR A 372 -13.61 8.33 4.26
N VAL A 373 -13.26 9.17 5.23
CA VAL A 373 -13.93 10.47 5.48
C VAL A 373 -12.90 11.60 5.39
N GLU A 374 -12.99 12.42 4.35
CA GLU A 374 -12.13 13.58 4.13
C GLU A 374 -12.78 14.83 4.74
N ILE A 375 -12.24 15.39 5.81
CA ILE A 375 -12.79 16.58 6.47
C ILE A 375 -12.48 17.88 5.69
N PRO A 376 -13.24 18.98 5.85
CA PRO A 376 -13.30 20.00 4.80
C PRO A 376 -12.17 21.03 4.75
N MET A 377 -11.64 21.47 5.90
CA MET A 377 -10.84 22.69 5.95
C MET A 377 -9.34 22.42 5.90
N THR A 378 -8.65 22.80 4.83
CA THR A 378 -7.20 22.64 4.74
C THR A 378 -6.44 23.45 5.79
N VAL A 379 -5.62 22.78 6.61
CA VAL A 379 -4.72 23.39 7.62
C VAL A 379 -3.25 22.94 7.49
N ASN A 380 -2.93 22.09 6.53
CA ASN A 380 -1.59 21.52 6.33
C ASN A 380 -0.78 22.25 5.25
N ASN A 381 0.48 21.83 5.05
CA ASN A 381 1.36 22.27 3.97
C ASN A 381 1.43 23.81 3.86
N ARG A 382 1.19 24.37 2.67
CA ARG A 382 1.19 25.83 2.45
C ARG A 382 0.24 26.57 3.40
N ALA A 383 -0.96 26.03 3.67
CA ALA A 383 -1.91 26.66 4.57
C ALA A 383 -1.33 26.76 5.99
N TYR A 384 -0.66 25.71 6.46
CA TYR A 384 0.04 25.70 7.74
C TYR A 384 1.07 26.82 7.84
N ASP A 385 1.85 27.04 6.78
CA ASP A 385 2.96 27.99 6.80
C ASP A 385 2.51 29.44 6.60
N THR A 386 1.45 29.67 5.81
CA THR A 386 1.05 31.03 5.41
C THR A 386 -0.15 31.61 6.16
N LEU A 387 -1.02 30.79 6.75
CA LEU A 387 -2.22 31.30 7.43
C LEU A 387 -1.92 31.76 8.88
N PRO A 388 -2.65 32.78 9.38
CA PRO A 388 -2.61 33.16 10.78
C PRO A 388 -3.02 32.01 11.71
N VAL A 389 -2.47 31.99 12.92
CA VAL A 389 -2.75 30.94 13.91
C VAL A 389 -4.23 30.90 14.29
N GLU A 390 -4.91 32.05 14.39
CA GLU A 390 -6.35 32.06 14.70
C GLU A 390 -7.17 31.36 13.62
N GLU A 391 -6.84 31.55 12.34
CA GLU A 391 -7.54 30.92 11.23
C GLU A 391 -7.28 29.41 11.18
N LEU A 392 -6.03 28.98 11.41
CA LEU A 392 -5.69 27.56 11.50
C LEU A 392 -6.47 26.87 12.63
N ARG A 393 -6.58 27.51 13.79
CA ARG A 393 -7.35 26.99 14.93
C ARG A 393 -8.85 26.97 14.67
N ARG A 394 -9.40 28.00 13.99
CA ARG A 394 -10.81 28.01 13.57
C ARG A 394 -11.12 26.83 12.65
N ARG A 395 -10.30 26.63 11.61
CA ARG A 395 -10.43 25.50 10.66
C ARG A 395 -10.30 24.15 11.36
N SER A 396 -9.31 24.00 12.23
CA SER A 396 -9.10 22.77 13.00
C SER A 396 -10.30 22.47 13.90
N ALA A 397 -10.92 23.48 14.51
CA ALA A 397 -12.12 23.29 15.34
C ALA A 397 -13.33 22.80 14.51
N ILE A 398 -13.53 23.34 13.30
CA ILE A 398 -14.56 22.87 12.35
C ILE A 398 -14.30 21.41 11.98
N ASN A 399 -13.07 21.08 11.59
CA ASN A 399 -12.67 19.73 11.21
C ASN A 399 -12.88 18.71 12.34
N VAL A 400 -12.53 19.06 13.58
CA VAL A 400 -12.79 18.21 14.76
C VAL A 400 -14.30 17.99 14.97
N ALA A 401 -15.13 19.01 14.74
CA ALA A 401 -16.58 18.87 14.83
C ALA A 401 -17.15 17.96 13.74
N VAL A 402 -16.71 18.11 12.49
CA VAL A 402 -17.10 17.28 11.35
C VAL A 402 -16.70 15.82 11.58
N ALA A 403 -15.45 15.56 11.94
CA ALA A 403 -14.98 14.21 12.30
C ALA A 403 -15.80 13.59 13.43
N GLY A 404 -16.09 14.36 14.50
CA GLY A 404 -16.91 13.90 15.61
C GLY A 404 -18.36 13.57 15.22
N ALA A 405 -18.95 14.33 14.30
CA ALA A 405 -20.28 14.08 13.76
C ALA A 405 -20.32 12.79 12.92
N ALA A 406 -19.35 12.59 12.04
CA ALA A 406 -19.22 11.37 11.23
C ALA A 406 -19.06 10.12 12.11
N ILE A 407 -18.17 10.17 13.12
CA ILE A 407 -18.01 9.04 14.05
C ILE A 407 -19.32 8.79 14.81
N THR A 408 -19.96 9.83 15.36
CA THR A 408 -21.18 9.67 16.15
C THR A 408 -22.32 9.06 15.32
N ALA A 409 -22.52 9.54 14.09
CA ALA A 409 -23.52 8.99 13.18
C ALA A 409 -23.28 7.51 12.87
N THR A 410 -22.02 7.12 12.68
CA THR A 410 -21.65 5.70 12.51
C THR A 410 -21.94 4.86 13.74
N LEU A 411 -21.71 5.40 14.95
CA LEU A 411 -22.04 4.70 16.20
C LEU A 411 -23.55 4.51 16.37
N ASP A 412 -24.36 5.51 16.00
CA ASP A 412 -25.82 5.41 15.99
C ASP A 412 -26.30 4.37 14.96
N TYR A 413 -25.72 4.38 13.75
CA TYR A 413 -25.99 3.37 12.73
C TYR A 413 -25.68 1.96 13.22
N VAL A 414 -24.52 1.75 13.87
CA VAL A 414 -24.16 0.44 14.45
C VAL A 414 -25.15 0.03 15.54
N ARG A 415 -25.57 0.94 16.43
CA ARG A 415 -26.57 0.64 17.47
C ARG A 415 -27.88 0.14 16.84
N GLU A 416 -28.34 0.81 15.78
CA GLU A 416 -29.62 0.52 15.14
C GLU A 416 -29.58 -0.72 14.22
N HIS A 417 -28.42 -1.01 13.63
CA HIS A 417 -28.25 -2.05 12.61
C HIS A 417 -27.35 -3.21 13.05
N ARG A 418 -26.97 -3.30 14.34
CA ARG A 418 -26.03 -4.33 14.86
C ARG A 418 -26.35 -5.75 14.39
N THR A 419 -27.62 -6.15 14.40
CA THR A 419 -28.02 -7.51 14.00
C THR A 419 -27.80 -7.78 12.52
N SER A 420 -28.11 -6.84 11.63
CA SER A 420 -27.88 -7.01 10.18
C SER A 420 -26.39 -6.95 9.85
N LEU A 421 -25.63 -6.05 10.47
CA LEU A 421 -24.18 -5.94 10.28
C LEU A 421 -23.43 -7.24 10.63
N VAL A 422 -23.76 -7.84 11.78
CA VAL A 422 -23.18 -9.13 12.18
C VAL A 422 -23.62 -10.26 11.23
N ALA A 423 -24.87 -10.25 10.78
CA ALA A 423 -25.36 -11.26 9.83
C ALA A 423 -24.65 -11.17 8.47
N ASP A 424 -24.40 -9.96 7.98
CA ASP A 424 -23.69 -9.73 6.73
C ASP A 424 -22.21 -10.10 6.82
N GLN A 425 -21.54 -9.80 7.93
CA GLN A 425 -20.16 -10.27 8.16
C GLN A 425 -20.08 -11.80 8.16
N ILE A 426 -21.03 -12.48 8.82
CA ILE A 426 -21.12 -13.95 8.77
C ILE A 426 -21.31 -14.43 7.33
N GLU A 427 -22.13 -13.74 6.54
CA GLU A 427 -22.38 -14.08 5.15
C GLU A 427 -21.13 -13.94 4.28
N VAL A 428 -20.32 -12.90 4.46
CA VAL A 428 -19.01 -12.76 3.79
C VAL A 428 -18.16 -14.01 3.99
N PHE A 429 -17.95 -14.41 5.25
CA PHE A 429 -17.16 -15.59 5.57
C PHE A 429 -17.81 -16.89 5.10
N ARG A 430 -19.14 -16.99 5.15
CA ARG A 430 -19.88 -18.16 4.67
C ARG A 430 -19.70 -18.36 3.17
N ARG A 431 -19.83 -17.29 2.38
CA ARG A 431 -19.61 -17.33 0.93
C ARG A 431 -18.18 -17.79 0.65
N GLY A 432 -17.20 -17.19 1.34
CA GLY A 432 -15.80 -17.59 1.34
C GLY A 432 -15.58 -19.09 1.57
N ALA A 433 -15.95 -19.57 2.75
CA ALA A 433 -15.74 -20.95 3.19
C ALA A 433 -16.49 -22.00 2.33
N SER A 434 -17.65 -21.64 1.77
CA SER A 434 -18.41 -22.55 0.91
C SER A 434 -17.96 -22.54 -0.56
N GLY A 435 -17.19 -21.52 -0.98
CA GLY A 435 -16.86 -21.31 -2.38
C GLY A 435 -18.06 -20.83 -3.21
N ALA A 436 -19.01 -20.12 -2.59
CA ALA A 436 -20.17 -19.58 -3.31
C ALA A 436 -19.75 -18.53 -4.34
N ALA A 437 -20.46 -18.42 -5.45
CA ALA A 437 -20.26 -17.31 -6.40
C ALA A 437 -20.56 -15.97 -5.73
N GLN A 438 -19.85 -14.91 -6.14
CA GLN A 438 -20.19 -13.54 -5.75
C GLN A 438 -21.57 -13.15 -6.29
N VAL A 439 -22.23 -12.24 -5.57
CA VAL A 439 -23.52 -11.67 -5.98
C VAL A 439 -23.25 -10.31 -6.62
N PRO A 440 -23.57 -10.12 -7.92
CA PRO A 440 -23.46 -8.82 -8.56
C PRO A 440 -24.37 -7.77 -7.89
N VAL A 441 -23.88 -6.52 -7.83
CA VAL A 441 -24.72 -5.39 -7.39
C VAL A 441 -25.79 -5.06 -8.42
N SER A 442 -26.96 -4.69 -7.92
CA SER A 442 -28.14 -4.29 -8.69
C SER A 442 -29.14 -3.64 -7.73
N ALA A 443 -30.15 -2.95 -8.26
CA ALA A 443 -31.26 -2.45 -7.45
C ALA A 443 -31.99 -3.54 -6.64
N ALA A 444 -31.93 -4.81 -7.08
CA ALA A 444 -32.55 -5.94 -6.38
C ALA A 444 -31.69 -6.51 -5.25
N THR A 445 -30.36 -6.53 -5.42
CA THR A 445 -29.42 -7.09 -4.44
C THR A 445 -28.97 -6.07 -3.41
N VAL A 446 -29.02 -4.78 -3.75
CA VAL A 446 -28.62 -3.65 -2.92
C VAL A 446 -29.74 -2.59 -2.92
N PRO A 447 -30.91 -2.89 -2.32
CA PRO A 447 -32.05 -1.98 -2.33
C PRO A 447 -31.74 -0.69 -1.56
N GLY A 448 -32.19 0.45 -2.10
CA GLY A 448 -32.00 1.77 -1.48
C GLY A 448 -30.75 2.53 -1.94
N VAL A 449 -29.90 1.92 -2.78
CA VAL A 449 -28.77 2.60 -3.42
C VAL A 449 -29.16 2.99 -4.85
N PRO A 450 -29.31 4.30 -5.14
CA PRO A 450 -29.65 4.76 -6.48
C PRO A 450 -28.43 4.69 -7.40
N GLY A 451 -28.65 4.72 -8.72
CA GLY A 451 -27.57 4.94 -9.69
C GLY A 451 -26.72 3.72 -10.05
N ILE A 452 -26.96 2.52 -9.48
CA ILE A 452 -26.20 1.31 -9.83
C ILE A 452 -26.31 1.01 -11.34
N GLY A 453 -25.19 1.09 -12.05
CA GLY A 453 -25.05 0.83 -13.48
C GLY A 453 -24.09 -0.33 -13.80
N PRO A 454 -23.97 -0.72 -15.07
CA PRO A 454 -22.99 -1.73 -15.52
C PRO A 454 -21.54 -1.42 -15.14
N GLU A 455 -21.20 -0.14 -15.01
CA GLU A 455 -19.92 0.40 -14.57
C GLU A 455 -19.56 0.01 -13.14
N ASP A 456 -20.54 -0.32 -12.29
CA ASP A 456 -20.34 -0.71 -10.88
C ASP A 456 -20.21 -2.23 -10.67
N VAL A 457 -20.40 -3.03 -11.73
CA VAL A 457 -20.47 -4.49 -11.60
C VAL A 457 -19.09 -5.13 -11.79
N TYR A 458 -18.40 -5.37 -10.67
CA TYR A 458 -17.12 -6.08 -10.61
C TYR A 458 -17.24 -7.37 -9.80
N THR A 459 -17.02 -8.50 -10.47
CA THR A 459 -16.98 -9.83 -9.84
C THR A 459 -15.87 -10.66 -10.48
N THR A 460 -15.37 -11.66 -9.76
CA THR A 460 -14.32 -12.54 -10.23
C THR A 460 -14.68 -14.02 -10.05
N ALA A 461 -14.00 -14.89 -10.79
CA ALA A 461 -14.07 -16.32 -10.60
C ALA A 461 -12.85 -16.78 -9.79
N PHE A 462 -13.10 -17.35 -8.61
CA PHE A 462 -12.03 -17.90 -7.79
C PHE A 462 -11.60 -19.27 -8.31
N PRO A 463 -10.29 -19.55 -8.45
CA PRO A 463 -9.83 -20.90 -8.73
C PRO A 463 -10.17 -21.82 -7.55
N ARG A 464 -10.07 -23.14 -7.73
CA ARG A 464 -10.23 -24.06 -6.60
C ARG A 464 -9.11 -23.83 -5.58
N ALA A 465 -7.88 -23.67 -6.04
CA ALA A 465 -6.72 -23.46 -5.18
C ALA A 465 -5.58 -22.80 -5.94
N TYR A 466 -4.66 -22.19 -5.21
CA TYR A 466 -3.31 -21.89 -5.70
C TYR A 466 -2.31 -22.88 -5.14
N VAL A 467 -1.40 -23.36 -5.97
CA VAL A 467 -0.28 -24.22 -5.57
C VAL A 467 1.02 -23.46 -5.71
N ILE A 468 1.79 -23.40 -4.63
CA ILE A 468 3.18 -22.91 -4.62
C ILE A 468 4.07 -24.15 -4.63
N PRO A 469 4.57 -24.59 -5.80
CA PRO A 469 5.33 -25.82 -5.92
C PRO A 469 6.62 -25.75 -5.11
N ALA A 470 7.01 -26.90 -4.57
CA ALA A 470 8.33 -27.11 -3.99
C ALA A 470 9.29 -27.79 -4.98
N GLY A 471 10.59 -27.64 -4.73
CA GLY A 471 11.66 -28.27 -5.51
C GLY A 471 12.31 -27.34 -6.52
N ALA A 472 13.62 -27.50 -6.71
CA ALA A 472 14.47 -26.57 -7.45
C ALA A 472 14.16 -26.45 -8.95
N THR A 473 13.45 -27.42 -9.53
CA THR A 473 13.05 -27.40 -10.94
C THR A 473 11.67 -26.78 -11.17
N ALA A 474 10.79 -26.83 -10.17
CA ALA A 474 9.42 -26.34 -10.26
C ALA A 474 9.22 -24.97 -9.61
N GLN A 475 10.12 -24.57 -8.70
CA GLN A 475 10.09 -23.30 -7.99
C GLN A 475 11.27 -22.43 -8.42
N ARG A 476 10.98 -21.22 -8.90
CA ARG A 476 11.99 -20.24 -9.33
C ARG A 476 12.92 -19.83 -8.18
N SER A 477 12.33 -19.50 -7.03
CA SER A 477 13.07 -19.03 -5.85
C SER A 477 12.45 -19.55 -4.57
N GLY A 478 13.22 -20.36 -3.83
CA GLY A 478 12.82 -20.84 -2.51
C GLY A 478 12.57 -19.70 -1.51
N PRO A 479 13.49 -18.73 -1.34
CA PRO A 479 13.28 -17.58 -0.46
C PRO A 479 12.05 -16.74 -0.84
N ALA A 480 11.77 -16.58 -2.14
CA ALA A 480 10.56 -15.88 -2.59
C ALA A 480 9.28 -16.65 -2.23
N ALA A 481 9.26 -17.97 -2.43
CA ALA A 481 8.13 -18.81 -2.03
C ALA A 481 7.90 -18.79 -0.51
N ALA A 482 8.96 -18.84 0.29
CA ALA A 482 8.85 -18.72 1.74
C ALA A 482 8.32 -17.35 2.17
N ARG A 483 8.86 -16.26 1.61
CA ARG A 483 8.37 -14.89 1.85
C ARG A 483 6.88 -14.75 1.48
N LEU A 484 6.46 -15.27 0.33
CA LEU A 484 5.06 -15.21 -0.09
C LEU A 484 4.15 -15.99 0.87
N VAL A 485 4.53 -17.20 1.27
CA VAL A 485 3.76 -18.01 2.25
C VAL A 485 3.66 -17.32 3.60
N ASP A 486 4.76 -16.80 4.14
CA ASP A 486 4.75 -16.06 5.39
C ASP A 486 3.88 -14.80 5.30
N HIS A 487 3.90 -14.11 4.15
CA HIS A 487 3.07 -12.93 3.93
C HIS A 487 1.58 -13.28 3.85
N LEU A 488 1.21 -14.38 3.17
CA LEU A 488 -0.17 -14.88 3.17
C LEU A 488 -0.65 -15.19 4.60
N LEU A 489 0.16 -15.90 5.38
CA LEU A 489 -0.14 -16.23 6.77
C LEU A 489 -0.26 -14.99 7.66
N ALA A 490 0.60 -13.98 7.45
CA ALA A 490 0.53 -12.71 8.18
C ALA A 490 -0.72 -11.88 7.85
N ASN A 491 -1.36 -12.14 6.71
CA ASN A 491 -2.66 -11.60 6.29
C ASN A 491 -3.83 -12.52 6.70
N ASP A 492 -3.56 -13.51 7.54
CA ASP A 492 -4.52 -14.53 7.99
C ASP A 492 -5.16 -15.35 6.86
N VAL A 493 -4.44 -15.50 5.74
CA VAL A 493 -4.78 -16.47 4.69
C VAL A 493 -4.31 -17.85 5.13
N ARG A 494 -5.20 -18.84 5.05
CA ARG A 494 -4.94 -20.22 5.42
C ARG A 494 -4.13 -20.91 4.34
N VAL A 495 -2.97 -21.42 4.74
CA VAL A 495 -2.07 -22.17 3.87
C VAL A 495 -1.86 -23.56 4.43
N THR A 496 -1.87 -24.56 3.55
CA THR A 496 -1.52 -25.94 3.89
C THR A 496 -0.29 -26.39 3.13
N ARG A 497 0.40 -27.41 3.64
CA ARG A 497 1.59 -27.99 3.03
C ARG A 497 1.43 -29.48 2.82
N ALA A 498 1.81 -29.95 1.63
CA ALA A 498 1.71 -31.36 1.26
C ALA A 498 2.78 -32.21 1.97
N SER A 499 2.34 -33.26 2.64
CA SER A 499 3.23 -34.21 3.33
C SER A 499 3.84 -35.26 2.39
N HIS A 500 3.23 -35.48 1.22
CA HIS A 500 3.67 -36.38 0.16
C HIS A 500 3.52 -35.69 -1.20
N ALA A 501 4.12 -36.25 -2.25
CA ALA A 501 3.82 -35.84 -3.61
C ALA A 501 2.35 -36.14 -3.94
N PHE A 502 1.72 -35.29 -4.75
CA PHE A 502 0.30 -35.43 -5.10
C PHE A 502 0.04 -34.95 -6.52
N ARG A 503 -1.08 -35.37 -7.09
CA ARG A 503 -1.54 -34.90 -8.42
C ARG A 503 -2.77 -34.03 -8.25
N LEU A 504 -2.77 -32.87 -8.90
CA LEU A 504 -3.88 -31.93 -8.89
C LEU A 504 -3.94 -31.16 -10.22
N GLY A 505 -5.12 -31.01 -10.82
CA GLY A 505 -5.27 -30.29 -12.10
C GLY A 505 -4.40 -30.84 -13.23
N GLY A 506 -4.21 -32.16 -13.30
CA GLY A 506 -3.36 -32.80 -14.30
C GLY A 506 -1.85 -32.67 -14.08
N ARG A 507 -1.40 -31.93 -13.05
CA ARG A 507 0.02 -31.74 -12.71
C ARG A 507 0.41 -32.54 -11.47
N THR A 508 1.68 -32.94 -11.39
CA THR A 508 2.26 -33.58 -10.20
C THR A 508 3.06 -32.56 -9.42
N TYR A 509 2.77 -32.45 -8.13
CA TYR A 509 3.44 -31.55 -7.20
C TYR A 509 4.26 -32.36 -6.20
N ALA A 510 5.49 -31.90 -5.92
CA ALA A 510 6.38 -32.56 -4.99
C ALA A 510 5.90 -32.40 -3.53
N LYS A 511 6.36 -33.31 -2.67
CA LYS A 511 6.26 -33.16 -1.21
C LYS A 511 6.78 -31.78 -0.80
N GLY A 512 6.07 -31.15 0.13
CA GLY A 512 6.43 -29.83 0.66
C GLY A 512 5.89 -28.65 -0.13
N SER A 513 5.20 -28.87 -1.26
CA SER A 513 4.45 -27.81 -1.97
C SER A 513 3.34 -27.27 -1.08
N TYR A 514 3.05 -25.98 -1.18
CA TYR A 514 1.96 -25.35 -0.43
C TYR A 514 0.70 -25.28 -1.29
N VAL A 515 -0.45 -25.37 -0.63
CA VAL A 515 -1.78 -25.25 -1.24
C VAL A 515 -2.57 -24.21 -0.45
N VAL A 516 -3.02 -23.18 -1.16
CA VAL A 516 -3.96 -22.17 -0.69
C VAL A 516 -5.34 -22.57 -1.20
N ASP A 517 -6.17 -23.12 -0.32
CA ASP A 517 -7.54 -23.53 -0.64
C ASP A 517 -8.44 -22.29 -0.73
N MET A 518 -9.07 -21.99 -1.87
CA MET A 518 -9.94 -20.81 -2.01
C MET A 518 -11.32 -20.95 -1.35
N ARG A 519 -11.65 -22.13 -0.81
CA ARG A 519 -12.81 -22.35 0.08
C ARG A 519 -12.42 -22.05 1.52
N GLN A 520 -12.12 -20.78 1.77
CA GLN A 520 -11.75 -20.25 3.08
C GLN A 520 -12.40 -18.87 3.30
N PRO A 521 -12.58 -18.43 4.56
CA PRO A 521 -13.26 -17.16 4.85
C PRO A 521 -12.66 -15.95 4.14
N LYS A 522 -11.33 -15.84 4.12
CA LYS A 522 -10.58 -14.71 3.53
C LYS A 522 -10.15 -14.99 2.08
N ARG A 523 -10.99 -15.68 1.30
CA ARG A 523 -10.68 -16.02 -0.11
C ARG A 523 -10.42 -14.79 -0.98
N GLY A 524 -11.09 -13.67 -0.70
CA GLY A 524 -10.93 -12.43 -1.45
C GLY A 524 -9.51 -11.89 -1.34
N LEU A 525 -9.00 -11.84 -0.10
CA LEU A 525 -7.63 -11.44 0.20
C LEU A 525 -6.62 -12.41 -0.43
N ALA A 526 -6.85 -13.71 -0.32
CA ALA A 526 -6.00 -14.70 -0.96
C ALA A 526 -5.94 -14.51 -2.49
N ASN A 527 -7.08 -14.21 -3.12
CA ASN A 527 -7.17 -14.05 -4.57
C ASN A 527 -6.52 -12.76 -5.04
N VAL A 528 -6.81 -11.62 -4.41
CA VAL A 528 -6.24 -10.32 -4.83
C VAL A 528 -4.71 -10.31 -4.72
N LEU A 529 -4.13 -11.08 -3.79
CA LEU A 529 -2.69 -11.24 -3.66
C LEU A 529 -2.09 -12.22 -4.69
N LEU A 530 -2.80 -13.27 -5.11
CA LEU A 530 -2.22 -14.38 -5.91
C LEU A 530 -2.65 -14.42 -7.37
N ALA A 531 -3.82 -13.86 -7.70
CA ALA A 531 -4.35 -13.81 -9.05
C ALA A 531 -3.50 -12.89 -9.94
N ASP A 532 -3.61 -13.08 -11.25
CA ASP A 532 -2.96 -12.20 -12.23
C ASP A 532 -3.53 -10.78 -12.15
N GLY A 533 -4.82 -10.65 -11.78
CA GLY A 533 -5.60 -9.41 -11.81
C GLY A 533 -6.44 -9.30 -13.09
N ARG A 534 -6.90 -8.09 -13.41
CA ARG A 534 -7.70 -7.78 -14.60
C ARG A 534 -7.16 -6.55 -15.31
N ASP A 535 -7.15 -6.57 -16.64
CA ASP A 535 -7.02 -5.36 -17.47
C ASP A 535 -8.36 -4.61 -17.43
N ILE A 536 -8.36 -3.43 -16.82
CA ILE A 536 -9.53 -2.55 -16.66
C ILE A 536 -9.46 -1.31 -17.54
N SER A 537 -8.54 -1.29 -18.51
CA SER A 537 -8.29 -0.13 -19.39
C SER A 537 -9.52 0.29 -20.22
N ASP A 538 -10.43 -0.63 -20.49
CA ASP A 538 -11.67 -0.39 -21.24
C ASP A 538 -12.88 -0.10 -20.35
N LYS A 539 -12.74 -0.29 -19.03
CA LYS A 539 -13.83 -0.10 -18.06
C LYS A 539 -13.91 1.30 -17.52
N VAL A 540 -12.77 1.96 -17.34
CA VAL A 540 -12.69 3.28 -16.72
C VAL A 540 -11.68 4.17 -17.43
N SER A 541 -11.94 5.47 -17.42
CA SER A 541 -11.11 6.41 -18.16
C SER A 541 -9.79 6.73 -17.46
N VAL A 542 -9.80 6.68 -16.12
CA VAL A 542 -8.74 7.09 -15.20
C VAL A 542 -8.69 6.13 -14.00
N MET A 543 -7.53 6.07 -13.35
CA MET A 543 -7.34 5.42 -12.05
C MET A 543 -6.95 6.47 -11.02
N TYR A 544 -7.46 6.33 -9.79
CA TYR A 544 -7.04 7.15 -8.66
C TYR A 544 -5.59 6.84 -8.23
N ASP A 545 -5.18 5.57 -8.29
CA ASP A 545 -3.80 5.16 -8.03
C ASP A 545 -3.41 3.93 -8.88
N ILE A 546 -3.11 2.78 -8.25
CA ILE A 546 -2.64 1.57 -8.95
C ILE A 546 -3.74 0.52 -9.13
N SER A 547 -3.68 -0.23 -10.21
CA SER A 547 -4.71 -1.19 -10.61
C SER A 547 -4.20 -2.62 -10.79
N GLY A 548 -2.89 -2.86 -10.65
CA GLY A 548 -2.28 -4.19 -10.69
C GLY A 548 -1.36 -4.44 -9.49
N TRP A 549 -1.44 -5.63 -8.91
CA TRP A 549 -0.63 -6.02 -7.74
C TRP A 549 -0.01 -7.42 -7.89
N SER A 550 -0.81 -8.48 -7.94
CA SER A 550 -0.35 -9.86 -8.22
C SER A 550 1.02 -10.24 -7.61
N LEU A 551 1.05 -10.49 -6.29
CA LEU A 551 2.24 -11.03 -5.63
C LEU A 551 2.66 -12.37 -6.27
N GLY A 552 1.69 -13.16 -6.74
CA GLY A 552 1.92 -14.40 -7.47
C GLY A 552 2.80 -14.25 -8.71
N ARG A 553 2.84 -13.06 -9.32
CA ARG A 553 3.71 -12.72 -10.46
C ARG A 553 4.92 -11.89 -10.06
N LEU A 554 4.73 -10.91 -9.20
CA LEU A 554 5.73 -9.87 -8.94
C LEU A 554 6.64 -10.15 -7.74
N TRP A 555 6.31 -11.09 -6.85
CA TRP A 555 7.18 -11.42 -5.71
C TRP A 555 8.22 -12.49 -6.01
N GLY A 556 8.19 -13.03 -7.22
CA GLY A 556 9.24 -13.90 -7.73
C GLY A 556 9.12 -15.37 -7.30
N ALA A 557 8.04 -15.76 -6.64
CA ALA A 557 7.69 -17.16 -6.44
C ALA A 557 6.95 -17.70 -7.68
N THR A 558 7.11 -18.98 -7.98
CA THR A 558 6.20 -19.69 -8.89
C THR A 558 4.90 -19.97 -8.14
N VAL A 559 3.77 -19.53 -8.69
CA VAL A 559 2.41 -19.78 -8.19
C VAL A 559 1.57 -20.32 -9.35
N GLN A 560 0.74 -21.32 -9.10
CA GLN A 560 -0.07 -21.96 -10.12
C GLN A 560 -1.54 -22.04 -9.67
N PRO A 561 -2.49 -21.36 -10.33
CA PRO A 561 -3.90 -21.59 -10.08
C PRO A 561 -4.31 -22.98 -10.56
N VAL A 562 -5.30 -23.56 -9.89
CA VAL A 562 -5.90 -24.84 -10.28
C VAL A 562 -7.41 -24.76 -10.15
N ASP A 563 -8.12 -25.11 -11.21
CA ASP A 563 -9.58 -25.00 -11.32
C ASP A 563 -10.29 -26.36 -11.28
N GLY A 564 -11.58 -26.35 -10.93
CA GLY A 564 -12.50 -27.46 -11.23
C GLY A 564 -12.19 -28.83 -10.61
N VAL A 565 -11.31 -28.91 -9.62
CA VAL A 565 -10.85 -30.18 -9.01
C VAL A 565 -11.19 -30.31 -7.53
N SER A 566 -11.22 -31.54 -7.02
CA SER A 566 -11.34 -31.79 -5.57
C SER A 566 -9.97 -31.81 -4.90
N LEU A 567 -9.85 -31.22 -3.71
CA LEU A 567 -8.69 -31.39 -2.83
C LEU A 567 -8.83 -32.60 -1.89
N SER A 568 -9.94 -33.34 -1.98
CA SER A 568 -10.16 -34.54 -1.16
C SER A 568 -9.05 -35.58 -1.43
N GLY A 569 -8.51 -36.17 -0.37
CA GLY A 569 -7.43 -37.15 -0.45
C GLY A 569 -6.03 -36.57 -0.69
N VAL A 570 -5.89 -35.25 -0.88
CA VAL A 570 -4.57 -34.63 -0.91
C VAL A 570 -4.03 -34.55 0.52
N PRO A 571 -2.84 -35.11 0.82
CA PRO A 571 -2.36 -35.24 2.20
C PRO A 571 -1.72 -33.92 2.70
N LEU A 572 -2.58 -32.95 2.98
CA LEU A 572 -2.26 -31.57 3.37
C LEU A 572 -2.27 -31.40 4.90
N ARG A 573 -1.41 -30.51 5.40
CA ARG A 573 -1.40 -30.08 6.82
C ARG A 573 -1.34 -28.57 6.90
N ALA A 574 -2.12 -27.95 7.79
CA ALA A 574 -2.04 -26.51 8.04
C ALA A 574 -0.62 -26.12 8.50
N VAL A 575 -0.19 -24.92 8.12
CA VAL A 575 1.09 -24.34 8.54
C VAL A 575 0.87 -22.95 9.13
N THR A 576 1.73 -22.56 10.07
CA THR A 576 1.74 -21.23 10.69
C THR A 576 2.99 -20.41 10.32
N ALA A 577 3.92 -21.03 9.59
CA ALA A 577 5.08 -20.38 8.98
C ALA A 577 5.55 -21.20 7.78
N ALA A 578 6.24 -20.56 6.84
CA ALA A 578 6.93 -21.24 5.76
C ALA A 578 8.07 -22.11 6.29
N ALA A 579 8.32 -23.22 5.60
CA ALA A 579 9.52 -24.02 5.79
C ALA A 579 10.76 -23.20 5.42
N ARG A 580 11.72 -23.18 6.34
CA ARG A 580 13.02 -22.52 6.17
C ARG A 580 13.75 -23.05 4.93
N VAL A 581 14.37 -22.14 4.18
CA VAL A 581 15.13 -22.43 2.96
C VAL A 581 16.64 -22.40 3.21
N GLY A 582 17.07 -21.77 4.32
CA GLY A 582 18.47 -21.63 4.69
C GLY A 582 19.25 -22.94 4.68
N TYR A 583 20.26 -23.02 3.82
CA TYR A 583 21.12 -24.19 3.64
C TYR A 583 22.54 -23.77 3.24
N VAL A 584 23.55 -24.54 3.64
CA VAL A 584 24.92 -24.36 3.17
C VAL A 584 25.52 -25.72 2.86
N ALA A 585 26.03 -25.88 1.64
CA ALA A 585 26.66 -27.11 1.24
C ALA A 585 27.91 -27.42 2.10
N PRO A 586 28.10 -28.71 2.48
CA PRO A 586 29.10 -29.07 3.49
C PRO A 586 30.54 -28.90 2.99
N GLN A 587 30.78 -28.95 1.68
CA GLN A 587 32.11 -28.97 1.09
C GLN A 587 32.15 -28.16 -0.22
N GLY A 588 33.36 -27.82 -0.66
CA GLY A 588 33.60 -27.12 -1.93
C GLY A 588 33.28 -25.62 -1.89
N ARG A 589 33.39 -24.98 -3.06
CA ARG A 589 32.96 -23.59 -3.27
C ARG A 589 31.45 -23.50 -3.20
N LEU A 590 30.96 -22.36 -2.76
CA LEU A 590 29.53 -22.10 -2.56
C LEU A 590 29.00 -21.19 -3.66
N ARG A 591 27.76 -21.40 -4.08
CA ARG A 591 27.02 -20.56 -5.02
C ARG A 591 25.84 -19.92 -4.33
N LEU A 592 25.67 -18.63 -4.55
CA LEU A 592 24.50 -17.85 -4.14
C LEU A 592 23.86 -17.22 -5.38
N ARG A 593 22.60 -17.53 -5.67
CA ARG A 593 21.96 -17.27 -6.98
C ARG A 593 21.66 -15.80 -7.31
N LEU A 594 21.62 -14.92 -6.30
CA LEU A 594 21.35 -13.48 -6.45
C LEU A 594 20.06 -13.18 -7.24
N ASP A 595 19.00 -13.95 -7.02
CA ASP A 595 17.69 -13.86 -7.69
C ASP A 595 16.54 -13.44 -6.74
N ASP A 596 16.90 -13.05 -5.51
CA ASP A 596 16.02 -12.58 -4.45
C ASP A 596 16.72 -11.50 -3.61
N PRO A 597 16.03 -10.45 -3.12
CA PRO A 597 16.63 -9.40 -2.31
C PRO A 597 17.36 -9.92 -1.06
N ARG A 598 16.89 -11.01 -0.44
CA ARG A 598 17.58 -11.64 0.70
C ARG A 598 18.94 -12.21 0.33
N ALA A 599 19.08 -12.72 -0.89
CA ALA A 599 20.37 -13.21 -1.41
C ALA A 599 21.32 -12.04 -1.71
N ILE A 600 20.80 -10.90 -2.18
CA ILE A 600 21.59 -9.67 -2.34
C ILE A 600 22.08 -9.17 -0.98
N ALA A 601 21.21 -9.13 0.04
CA ALA A 601 21.59 -8.73 1.39
C ALA A 601 22.70 -9.64 1.97
N ALA A 602 22.60 -10.95 1.77
CA ALA A 602 23.64 -11.90 2.16
C ALA A 602 24.97 -11.65 1.42
N LEU A 603 24.92 -11.34 0.12
CA LEU A 603 26.12 -10.97 -0.64
C LEU A 603 26.77 -9.68 -0.10
N ASN A 604 25.97 -8.62 0.10
CA ASN A 604 26.47 -7.34 0.59
C ASN A 604 27.08 -7.48 1.99
N SER A 605 26.50 -8.30 2.86
CA SER A 605 27.10 -8.66 4.16
C SER A 605 28.45 -9.37 4.01
N LEU A 606 28.59 -10.33 3.09
CA LEU A 606 29.88 -11.00 2.83
C LEU A 606 30.95 -10.02 2.34
N LEU A 607 30.59 -9.12 1.41
CA LEU A 607 31.49 -8.13 0.85
C LEU A 607 31.92 -7.10 1.91
N ARG A 608 31.00 -6.69 2.79
CA ARG A 608 31.28 -5.82 3.93
C ARG A 608 32.29 -6.43 4.90
N ASP A 609 32.21 -7.76 5.10
CA ASP A 609 33.15 -8.51 5.93
C ASP A 609 34.48 -8.82 5.22
N GLY A 610 34.71 -8.29 4.01
CA GLY A 610 35.95 -8.48 3.25
C GLY A 610 36.09 -9.86 2.59
N VAL A 611 34.99 -10.62 2.42
CA VAL A 611 35.05 -11.91 1.73
C VAL A 611 35.28 -11.68 0.23
N SER A 612 36.28 -12.35 -0.35
CA SER A 612 36.54 -12.32 -1.80
C SER A 612 35.50 -13.17 -2.54
N VAL A 613 34.42 -12.55 -2.99
CA VAL A 613 33.35 -13.18 -3.78
C VAL A 613 33.57 -12.88 -5.26
N GLN A 614 33.29 -13.85 -6.13
CA GLN A 614 33.39 -13.67 -7.57
C GLN A 614 32.03 -13.84 -8.25
N ARG A 615 31.75 -13.08 -9.31
CA ARG A 615 30.57 -13.24 -10.16
C ARG A 615 30.77 -14.44 -11.10
N ALA A 616 29.76 -15.28 -11.28
CA ALA A 616 29.73 -16.34 -12.28
C ALA A 616 29.12 -15.83 -13.61
N ALA A 617 29.28 -16.62 -14.68
CA ALA A 617 28.75 -16.27 -16.00
C ALA A 617 27.22 -16.07 -16.05
N ASP A 618 26.47 -16.73 -15.17
CA ASP A 618 25.01 -16.58 -15.05
C ASP A 618 24.59 -15.47 -14.06
N GLY A 619 25.53 -14.65 -13.60
CA GLY A 619 25.30 -13.55 -12.67
C GLY A 619 25.28 -13.94 -11.19
N SER A 620 25.30 -15.23 -10.83
CA SER A 620 25.36 -15.66 -9.43
C SER A 620 26.70 -15.35 -8.75
N ALA A 621 26.73 -15.37 -7.42
CA ALA A 621 27.93 -15.18 -6.62
C ALA A 621 28.59 -16.51 -6.25
N ILE A 622 29.91 -16.60 -6.44
CA ILE A 622 30.75 -17.71 -6.04
C ILE A 622 31.52 -17.30 -4.79
N VAL A 623 31.18 -17.94 -3.67
CA VAL A 623 31.74 -17.69 -2.35
C VAL A 623 32.80 -18.74 -2.04
N PRO A 624 33.99 -18.34 -1.54
CA PRO A 624 35.08 -19.26 -1.29
C PRO A 624 34.76 -20.22 -0.13
N ALA A 625 35.31 -21.43 -0.19
CA ALA A 625 35.11 -22.45 0.84
C ALA A 625 35.55 -22.00 2.24
N SER A 626 36.50 -21.06 2.33
CA SER A 626 36.98 -20.47 3.60
C SER A 626 35.92 -19.61 4.30
N ALA A 627 34.93 -19.08 3.58
CA ALA A 627 33.88 -18.23 4.15
C ALA A 627 32.65 -19.02 4.65
N ARG A 628 32.70 -20.35 4.70
CA ARG A 628 31.54 -21.20 5.04
C ARG A 628 30.92 -20.90 6.39
N GLY A 629 31.72 -20.61 7.42
CA GLY A 629 31.20 -20.23 8.74
C GLY A 629 30.32 -18.98 8.67
N ARG A 630 30.74 -17.97 7.91
CA ARG A 630 29.94 -16.76 7.64
C ARG A 630 28.70 -17.11 6.81
N ALA A 631 28.85 -17.92 5.76
CA ALA A 631 27.72 -18.38 4.95
C ALA A 631 26.63 -19.08 5.80
N VAL A 632 27.02 -19.87 6.82
CA VAL A 632 26.06 -20.51 7.76
C VAL A 632 25.29 -19.48 8.57
N ALA A 633 25.96 -18.45 9.10
CA ALA A 633 25.30 -17.37 9.83
C ALA A 633 24.33 -16.60 8.93
N LEU A 634 24.73 -16.29 7.70
CA LEU A 634 23.92 -15.53 6.75
C LEU A 634 22.75 -16.36 6.18
N ALA A 635 22.95 -17.66 5.94
CA ALA A 635 21.87 -18.58 5.56
C ALA A 635 20.78 -18.62 6.64
N ARG A 636 21.15 -18.55 7.93
CA ARG A 636 20.19 -18.46 9.03
C ARG A 636 19.54 -17.08 9.15
N ARG A 637 20.30 -16.01 8.95
CA ARG A 637 19.77 -14.64 9.08
C ARG A 637 18.81 -14.28 7.95
N TYR A 638 19.19 -14.56 6.71
CA TYR A 638 18.46 -14.16 5.52
C TYR A 638 17.60 -15.28 4.91
N ASP A 639 17.65 -16.49 5.46
CA ASP A 639 16.94 -17.68 4.96
C ASP A 639 17.23 -17.99 3.48
N VAL A 640 18.52 -18.01 3.12
CA VAL A 640 19.01 -18.25 1.75
C VAL A 640 19.90 -19.49 1.66
N ALA A 641 19.93 -20.11 0.50
CA ALA A 641 20.74 -21.29 0.22
C ALA A 641 22.10 -20.93 -0.41
N PHE A 642 23.15 -21.60 0.06
CA PHE A 642 24.50 -21.61 -0.51
C PHE A 642 24.80 -23.02 -1.03
N ASP A 643 24.61 -23.22 -2.33
CA ASP A 643 24.75 -24.54 -2.96
C ASP A 643 26.21 -24.87 -3.30
N ALA A 644 26.56 -26.16 -3.36
CA ALA A 644 27.87 -26.57 -3.87
C ALA A 644 27.98 -26.23 -5.35
N THR A 645 29.16 -25.75 -5.78
CA THR A 645 29.40 -25.46 -7.19
C THR A 645 30.81 -25.79 -7.63
N LYS A 646 30.92 -26.24 -8.89
CA LYS A 646 32.18 -26.35 -9.62
C LYS A 646 32.46 -25.12 -10.50
N ALA A 647 31.49 -24.23 -10.65
CA ALA A 647 31.65 -23.03 -11.45
C ALA A 647 32.72 -22.11 -10.83
N THR A 648 33.56 -21.56 -11.69
CA THR A 648 34.54 -20.54 -11.33
C THR A 648 33.97 -19.15 -11.60
N GLY A 649 34.47 -18.15 -10.86
CA GLY A 649 34.10 -16.77 -11.12
C GLY A 649 34.78 -16.22 -12.37
N THR A 650 34.12 -15.28 -13.04
CA THR A 650 34.61 -14.54 -14.21
C THR A 650 35.13 -13.15 -13.83
N ALA A 651 34.64 -12.56 -12.75
CA ALA A 651 35.07 -11.25 -12.24
C ALA A 651 34.91 -11.17 -10.71
N ALA A 652 35.71 -10.34 -10.04
CA ALA A 652 35.55 -10.07 -8.61
C ALA A 652 34.31 -9.19 -8.36
N LEU A 653 33.49 -9.55 -7.39
CA LEU A 653 32.46 -8.67 -6.85
C LEU A 653 33.07 -7.80 -5.75
N ARG A 654 32.60 -6.57 -5.66
CA ARG A 654 33.10 -5.57 -4.72
C ARG A 654 31.94 -4.96 -3.96
N ARG A 655 32.20 -4.47 -2.75
CA ARG A 655 31.25 -3.63 -2.02
C ARG A 655 30.93 -2.40 -2.88
N THR A 656 29.65 -2.10 -3.03
CA THR A 656 29.15 -0.97 -3.83
C THR A 656 28.44 0.02 -2.93
N ARG A 657 28.95 1.25 -2.85
CA ARG A 657 28.31 2.38 -2.17
C ARG A 657 27.49 3.18 -3.18
N VAL A 658 26.23 3.46 -2.87
CA VAL A 658 25.27 4.02 -3.83
C VAL A 658 24.95 5.46 -3.45
N ALA A 659 25.22 6.43 -4.34
CA ALA A 659 24.53 7.71 -4.30
C ALA A 659 23.14 7.51 -4.92
N ALA A 660 22.06 7.92 -4.24
CA ALA A 660 20.70 7.64 -4.71
C ALA A 660 19.81 8.89 -4.70
N ALA A 661 19.36 9.31 -5.87
CA ALA A 661 18.28 10.28 -6.05
C ALA A 661 17.02 9.50 -6.44
N VAL A 662 16.27 9.07 -5.44
CA VAL A 662 15.24 8.02 -5.58
C VAL A 662 14.00 8.26 -4.73
N THR A 663 12.91 7.52 -5.00
CA THR A 663 11.73 7.51 -4.14
C THR A 663 12.06 6.94 -2.75
N PRO A 664 11.26 7.25 -1.72
CA PRO A 664 11.43 6.61 -0.41
C PRO A 664 11.30 5.07 -0.45
N GLY A 665 10.42 4.54 -1.30
CA GLY A 665 10.27 3.09 -1.52
C GLY A 665 11.52 2.44 -2.12
N GLU A 666 12.13 3.10 -3.11
CA GLU A 666 13.40 2.66 -3.71
C GLU A 666 14.55 2.71 -2.71
N LEU A 667 14.64 3.79 -1.92
CA LEU A 667 15.64 3.91 -0.87
C LEU A 667 15.49 2.78 0.17
N PHE A 668 14.25 2.47 0.56
CA PHE A 668 13.96 1.37 1.47
C PHE A 668 14.37 0.02 0.88
N ALA A 669 14.02 -0.27 -0.38
CA ALA A 669 14.37 -1.52 -1.05
C ALA A 669 15.90 -1.70 -1.20
N LEU A 670 16.65 -0.62 -1.50
CA LEU A 670 18.12 -0.66 -1.52
C LEU A 670 18.69 -1.00 -0.14
N ARG A 671 18.11 -0.43 0.93
CA ARG A 671 18.51 -0.73 2.32
C ARG A 671 18.10 -2.14 2.76
N GLU A 672 16.95 -2.66 2.31
CA GLU A 672 16.54 -4.07 2.53
C GLU A 672 17.55 -5.04 1.92
N MET A 673 18.08 -4.70 0.73
CA MET A 673 19.15 -5.43 0.07
C MET A 673 20.55 -5.20 0.70
N ASP A 674 20.63 -4.54 1.85
CA ASP A 674 21.86 -4.24 2.60
C ASP A 674 22.89 -3.40 1.82
N PHE A 675 22.46 -2.57 0.85
CA PHE A 675 23.35 -1.57 0.25
C PHE A 675 23.64 -0.42 1.22
N GLU A 676 24.84 0.12 1.12
CA GLU A 676 25.17 1.42 1.72
C GLU A 676 24.71 2.52 0.77
N VAL A 677 23.72 3.30 1.20
CA VAL A 677 23.06 4.29 0.37
C VAL A 677 23.19 5.68 0.98
N THR A 678 23.72 6.60 0.20
CA THR A 678 23.78 8.04 0.48
C THR A 678 22.74 8.73 -0.40
N PRO A 679 21.61 9.18 0.16
CA PRO A 679 20.64 9.93 -0.63
C PRO A 679 21.22 11.23 -1.18
N VAL A 680 20.89 11.59 -2.41
CA VAL A 680 21.31 12.84 -3.06
C VAL A 680 20.13 13.51 -3.79
N SER A 681 20.30 14.79 -4.12
CA SER A 681 19.33 15.61 -4.85
C SER A 681 20.05 16.77 -5.54
N THR A 682 19.38 17.48 -6.45
CA THR A 682 19.93 18.72 -7.05
C THR A 682 20.44 19.68 -5.97
N ALA A 683 19.69 19.86 -4.88
CA ALA A 683 20.07 20.74 -3.78
C ALA A 683 21.31 20.23 -3.01
N VAL A 684 21.38 18.92 -2.72
CA VAL A 684 22.54 18.31 -2.06
C VAL A 684 23.79 18.42 -2.93
N LEU A 685 23.67 18.16 -4.23
CA LEU A 685 24.78 18.27 -5.16
C LEU A 685 25.28 19.71 -5.29
N ASN A 686 24.35 20.68 -5.37
CA ASN A 686 24.69 22.11 -5.44
C ASN A 686 25.35 22.64 -4.16
N ALA A 687 25.06 22.05 -3.01
CA ALA A 687 25.70 22.38 -1.73
C ALA A 687 27.13 21.82 -1.62
N GLY A 688 27.55 20.96 -2.54
CA GLY A 688 28.83 20.26 -2.52
C GLY A 688 28.67 18.83 -2.00
N PHE A 689 29.06 17.85 -2.81
CA PHE A 689 28.93 16.43 -2.50
C PHE A 689 30.27 15.70 -2.66
N ASP A 690 30.61 14.84 -1.69
CA ASP A 690 31.82 14.02 -1.75
C ASP A 690 31.62 12.78 -2.62
N TRP A 691 31.94 12.92 -3.91
CA TRP A 691 31.88 11.83 -4.88
C TRP A 691 32.89 10.69 -4.62
N SER A 692 33.88 10.88 -3.75
CA SER A 692 34.82 9.81 -3.37
C SER A 692 34.18 8.78 -2.42
N ALA A 693 33.13 9.19 -1.71
CA ALA A 693 32.38 8.36 -0.77
C ALA A 693 31.42 7.36 -1.42
N VAL A 694 31.22 7.42 -2.75
CA VAL A 694 30.25 6.59 -3.48
C VAL A 694 30.86 5.94 -4.71
N ASP A 695 30.22 4.88 -5.19
CA ASP A 695 30.71 4.04 -6.28
C ASP A 695 29.87 4.05 -7.54
N VAL A 696 28.56 4.25 -7.37
CA VAL A 696 27.56 4.29 -8.44
C VAL A 696 26.50 5.32 -8.08
N LEU A 697 25.94 5.97 -9.10
CA LEU A 697 24.79 6.85 -8.96
C LEU A 697 23.53 6.11 -9.43
N PHE A 698 22.48 6.09 -8.61
CA PHE A 698 21.14 5.66 -9.00
C PHE A 698 20.21 6.88 -9.04
N VAL A 699 19.65 7.18 -10.21
CA VAL A 699 18.66 8.26 -10.39
C VAL A 699 17.36 7.70 -10.94
N SER A 700 16.29 7.96 -10.21
CA SER A 700 14.91 7.77 -10.65
C SER A 700 14.06 9.02 -10.50
N GLN A 701 14.51 9.99 -9.68
CA GLN A 701 13.93 11.33 -9.54
C GLN A 701 14.87 12.27 -8.75
N GLY A 702 14.53 13.56 -8.65
CA GLY A 702 15.14 14.48 -7.68
C GLY A 702 16.53 15.03 -8.03
N VAL A 703 17.10 14.65 -9.17
CA VAL A 703 18.27 15.29 -9.78
C VAL A 703 17.90 15.79 -11.17
N ALA A 704 17.88 17.11 -11.33
CA ALA A 704 17.69 17.78 -12.61
C ALA A 704 19.03 18.37 -13.06
N TYR A 705 19.60 17.83 -14.12
CA TYR A 705 20.93 18.21 -14.61
C TYR A 705 21.02 19.72 -14.91
N GLU A 706 19.97 20.29 -15.50
CA GLU A 706 19.92 21.73 -15.78
C GLU A 706 19.81 22.62 -14.54
N GLY A 707 19.34 22.07 -13.42
CA GLY A 707 19.31 22.76 -12.13
C GLY A 707 20.64 22.75 -11.37
N LEU A 708 21.67 22.07 -11.89
CA LEU A 708 22.99 22.02 -11.25
C LEU A 708 23.79 23.29 -11.55
N ASN A 709 24.41 23.83 -10.50
CA ASN A 709 25.39 24.89 -10.63
C ASN A 709 26.67 24.37 -11.35
N PRO A 710 27.53 25.25 -11.88
CA PRO A 710 28.69 24.83 -12.68
C PRO A 710 29.64 23.85 -11.96
N ALA A 711 29.84 24.03 -10.65
CA ALA A 711 30.72 23.18 -9.86
C ALA A 711 30.14 21.77 -9.67
N ALA A 712 28.86 21.68 -9.32
CA ALA A 712 28.15 20.41 -9.16
C ALA A 712 28.05 19.64 -10.48
N ARG A 713 27.79 20.35 -11.59
CA ARG A 713 27.76 19.78 -12.95
C ARG A 713 29.12 19.19 -13.32
N THR A 714 30.20 19.97 -13.19
CA THR A 714 31.58 19.52 -13.45
C THR A 714 31.95 18.29 -12.62
N ALA A 715 31.58 18.28 -11.34
CA ALA A 715 31.87 17.15 -10.44
C ALA A 715 31.07 15.89 -10.81
N LEU A 716 29.80 16.04 -11.19
CA LEU A 716 28.95 14.95 -11.65
C LEU A 716 29.48 14.35 -12.97
N ASP A 717 29.84 15.19 -13.94
CA ASP A 717 30.40 14.74 -15.23
C ASP A 717 31.71 13.99 -15.03
N ALA A 718 32.60 14.51 -14.18
CA ALA A 718 33.85 13.83 -13.82
C ALA A 718 33.60 12.46 -13.15
N PHE A 719 32.59 12.36 -12.28
CA PHE A 719 32.19 11.10 -11.67
C PHE A 719 31.69 10.11 -12.74
N LEU A 720 30.74 10.54 -13.58
CA LEU A 720 30.12 9.69 -14.61
C LEU A 720 31.09 9.29 -15.74
N GLY A 721 32.15 10.06 -15.97
CA GLY A 721 33.21 9.70 -16.91
C GLY A 721 34.05 8.47 -16.51
N SER A 722 33.99 8.05 -15.24
CA SER A 722 34.77 6.91 -14.72
C SER A 722 33.97 5.87 -13.94
N ARG A 723 32.71 6.19 -13.57
CA ARG A 723 31.83 5.35 -12.75
C ARG A 723 30.46 5.19 -13.43
N GLY A 724 29.59 4.40 -12.81
CA GLY A 724 28.32 4.00 -13.38
C GLY A 724 27.11 4.85 -13.01
N LEU A 725 26.13 4.87 -13.92
CA LEU A 725 24.75 5.31 -13.68
C LEU A 725 23.79 4.11 -13.75
N VAL A 726 22.90 3.98 -12.78
CA VAL A 726 21.64 3.24 -12.96
C VAL A 726 20.54 4.29 -13.05
N GLY A 727 19.82 4.32 -14.16
CA GLY A 727 18.71 5.24 -14.40
C GLY A 727 17.39 4.49 -14.42
N ARG A 728 16.33 5.09 -13.89
CA ARG A 728 14.96 4.57 -14.04
C ARG A 728 14.03 5.69 -14.54
N GLY A 729 13.07 5.32 -15.39
CA GLY A 729 12.05 6.21 -15.90
C GLY A 729 12.63 7.37 -16.73
N ALA A 730 11.82 8.42 -16.89
CA ALA A 730 12.22 9.59 -17.67
C ALA A 730 13.37 10.37 -17.04
N ASP A 731 13.40 10.51 -15.71
CA ASP A 731 14.45 11.28 -15.02
C ASP A 731 15.83 10.61 -15.16
N GLY A 732 15.91 9.29 -14.99
CA GLY A 732 17.12 8.53 -15.22
C GLY A 732 17.58 8.59 -16.69
N ALA A 733 16.62 8.53 -17.63
CA ALA A 733 16.91 8.65 -19.07
C ALA A 733 17.35 10.07 -19.47
N ALA A 734 16.78 11.10 -18.85
CA ALA A 734 17.16 12.50 -19.07
C ALA A 734 18.59 12.76 -18.60
N LEU A 735 18.96 12.28 -17.41
CA LEU A 735 20.34 12.39 -16.93
C LEU A 735 21.32 11.60 -17.81
N ASN A 736 20.95 10.40 -18.27
CA ASN A 736 21.74 9.65 -19.23
C ASN A 736 22.02 10.45 -20.51
N SER A 737 20.98 11.08 -21.07
CA SER A 737 21.09 11.88 -22.30
C SER A 737 21.97 13.11 -22.09
N ALA A 738 21.80 13.81 -20.96
CA ALA A 738 22.58 15.00 -20.62
C ALA A 738 24.07 14.68 -20.43
N ALA A 739 24.39 13.53 -19.84
CA ALA A 739 25.75 13.07 -19.61
C ALA A 739 26.35 12.28 -20.79
N GLY A 740 25.58 12.01 -21.85
CA GLY A 740 26.04 11.31 -23.05
C GLY A 740 26.49 9.85 -22.81
N LEU A 741 25.88 9.13 -21.86
CA LEU A 741 26.36 7.81 -21.42
C LEU A 741 25.93 6.65 -22.32
N LEU A 742 24.66 6.63 -22.74
CA LEU A 742 24.11 5.66 -23.69
C LEU A 742 23.32 6.37 -24.78
N ALA A 743 23.62 6.02 -26.04
CA ALA A 743 22.90 6.49 -27.21
C ALA A 743 21.57 5.73 -27.36
N VAL A 744 20.53 6.23 -26.69
CA VAL A 744 19.15 5.71 -26.78
C VAL A 744 18.17 6.87 -26.76
N ARG A 745 16.98 6.65 -27.32
CA ARG A 745 15.85 7.58 -27.20
C ARG A 745 14.81 7.00 -26.22
N PRO A 746 14.54 7.65 -25.07
CA PRO A 746 13.41 7.25 -24.25
C PRO A 746 12.09 7.67 -24.90
N VAL A 747 11.08 6.82 -24.77
CA VAL A 747 9.70 7.08 -25.17
C VAL A 747 8.83 6.85 -23.94
N GLU A 748 8.16 7.92 -23.50
CA GLU A 748 7.23 7.87 -22.37
C GLU A 748 5.86 7.39 -22.86
N GLY A 749 5.30 6.43 -22.13
CA GLY A 749 3.92 6.01 -22.30
C GLY A 749 2.92 6.99 -21.70
N ASN A 750 1.66 6.58 -21.64
CA ASN A 750 0.66 7.30 -20.86
C ASN A 750 1.08 7.36 -19.38
N GLY A 751 1.14 8.56 -18.81
CA GLY A 751 1.57 8.80 -17.42
C GLY A 751 0.65 8.19 -16.37
N ASP A 752 -0.60 7.91 -16.72
CA ASP A 752 -1.58 7.29 -15.82
C ASP A 752 -1.48 5.76 -15.82
N ALA A 753 -0.74 5.20 -16.78
CA ALA A 753 -0.69 3.77 -16.98
C ALA A 753 0.08 3.06 -15.87
N ASN A 754 -0.51 1.98 -15.36
CA ASN A 754 0.09 1.17 -14.32
C ASN A 754 -0.40 -0.28 -14.37
N GLY A 755 0.43 -1.22 -13.94
CA GLY A 755 0.01 -2.62 -13.86
C GLY A 755 1.12 -3.64 -14.05
N VAL A 756 0.68 -4.89 -14.16
CA VAL A 756 1.53 -6.07 -14.41
C VAL A 756 1.66 -6.26 -15.90
N VAL A 757 2.89 -6.36 -16.40
CA VAL A 757 3.20 -6.58 -17.82
C VAL A 757 4.00 -7.86 -18.02
N ARG A 758 3.82 -8.51 -19.17
CA ARG A 758 4.73 -9.57 -19.63
C ARG A 758 5.99 -8.95 -20.22
N VAL A 759 7.14 -9.50 -19.87
CA VAL A 759 8.45 -9.06 -20.34
C VAL A 759 9.27 -10.24 -20.86
N VAL A 760 10.21 -9.97 -21.74
CA VAL A 760 11.15 -10.95 -22.29
C VAL A 760 12.56 -10.57 -21.86
N ASN A 761 13.16 -11.39 -21.00
CA ASN A 761 14.52 -11.18 -20.51
C ASN A 761 15.54 -11.85 -21.42
N SER A 762 16.64 -11.16 -21.69
CA SER A 762 17.79 -11.75 -22.35
C SER A 762 18.51 -12.72 -21.42
N GLY A 763 18.54 -14.02 -21.76
CA GLY A 763 19.20 -15.05 -20.94
C GLY A 763 20.72 -14.87 -20.79
N ARG A 764 21.35 -14.00 -21.58
CA ARG A 764 22.77 -13.63 -21.48
C ARG A 764 23.00 -12.31 -20.73
N SER A 765 21.93 -11.65 -20.28
CA SER A 765 22.04 -10.39 -19.56
C SER A 765 22.62 -10.60 -18.16
N PRO A 766 23.65 -9.82 -17.75
CA PRO A 766 24.11 -9.80 -16.37
C PRO A 766 23.13 -9.08 -15.42
N VAL A 767 22.13 -8.37 -15.96
CA VAL A 767 21.12 -7.60 -15.22
C VAL A 767 19.85 -8.44 -15.04
N THR A 768 19.25 -8.88 -16.15
CA THR A 768 17.91 -9.49 -16.19
C THR A 768 17.92 -11.01 -16.40
N GLY A 769 19.09 -11.63 -16.56
CA GLY A 769 19.20 -13.08 -16.76
C GLY A 769 18.56 -13.88 -15.61
N GLY A 770 17.48 -14.63 -15.88
CA GLY A 770 16.75 -15.38 -14.85
C GLY A 770 15.80 -14.55 -13.98
N ALA A 771 15.58 -13.28 -14.32
CA ALA A 771 14.50 -12.46 -13.74
C ALA A 771 13.12 -13.04 -14.09
N PRO A 772 12.06 -12.66 -13.34
CA PRO A 772 10.69 -13.06 -13.68
C PRO A 772 10.30 -12.63 -15.11
N ASP A 773 9.41 -13.40 -15.73
CA ASP A 773 8.81 -13.12 -17.04
C ASP A 773 7.68 -12.06 -16.99
N HIS A 774 7.45 -11.50 -15.81
CA HIS A 774 6.53 -10.40 -15.56
C HIS A 774 7.26 -9.26 -14.86
N GLY A 775 6.85 -8.04 -15.17
CA GLY A 775 7.33 -6.83 -14.50
C GLY A 775 6.19 -5.91 -14.12
N PHE A 776 6.51 -4.88 -13.33
CA PHE A 776 5.57 -3.81 -12.99
C PHE A 776 5.87 -2.52 -13.79
N VAL A 777 4.81 -1.80 -14.13
CA VAL A 777 4.90 -0.45 -14.72
C VAL A 777 4.04 0.54 -13.95
N TYR A 778 4.50 1.78 -13.91
CA TYR A 778 3.79 2.96 -13.44
C TYR A 778 4.39 4.14 -14.21
N ALA A 779 3.62 4.78 -15.10
CA ALA A 779 4.13 5.66 -16.16
C ALA A 779 5.26 4.99 -17.00
N PRO A 780 4.94 3.93 -17.77
CA PRO A 780 5.92 3.09 -18.47
C PRO A 780 6.81 3.88 -19.44
N VAL A 781 8.08 3.48 -19.53
CA VAL A 781 9.03 3.98 -20.54
C VAL A 781 9.57 2.82 -21.35
N TRP A 782 9.89 3.05 -22.62
CA TRP A 782 10.70 2.14 -23.45
C TRP A 782 11.77 2.91 -24.22
N PHE A 783 12.74 2.18 -24.77
CA PHE A 783 13.90 2.76 -25.44
C PHE A 783 13.91 2.37 -26.92
N THR A 784 14.06 3.37 -27.79
CA THR A 784 14.21 3.24 -29.25
C THR A 784 15.53 3.85 -29.71
N ASP A 785 15.78 3.83 -31.02
CA ASP A 785 16.98 4.43 -31.64
C ASP A 785 18.29 3.97 -30.98
N LEU A 786 18.39 2.66 -30.73
CA LEU A 786 19.49 2.06 -29.98
C LEU A 786 20.81 2.17 -30.77
N GLY A 787 21.72 2.98 -30.26
CA GLY A 787 23.04 3.21 -30.85
C GLY A 787 24.02 2.04 -30.66
N PRO A 788 25.22 2.15 -31.25
CA PRO A 788 26.23 1.10 -31.14
C PRO A 788 26.65 0.87 -29.68
N GLY A 789 26.80 -0.39 -29.28
CA GLY A 789 27.19 -0.77 -27.92
C GLY A 789 26.06 -0.82 -26.89
N VAL A 790 24.84 -0.43 -27.27
CA VAL A 790 23.64 -0.63 -26.44
C VAL A 790 23.20 -2.08 -26.51
N ARG A 791 23.00 -2.70 -25.35
CA ARG A 791 22.43 -4.04 -25.21
C ARG A 791 20.99 -3.92 -24.71
N VAL A 792 20.09 -4.65 -25.36
CA VAL A 792 18.74 -4.90 -24.83
C VAL A 792 18.82 -6.04 -23.81
N ASP A 793 18.57 -5.72 -22.55
CA ASP A 793 18.53 -6.70 -21.46
C ASP A 793 17.11 -7.23 -21.26
N GLN A 794 16.10 -6.41 -21.50
CA GLN A 794 14.69 -6.80 -21.43
C GLN A 794 13.87 -6.01 -22.46
N SER A 795 12.83 -6.65 -23.00
CA SER A 795 11.79 -5.99 -23.78
C SER A 795 10.42 -6.24 -23.18
N TYR A 796 9.46 -5.36 -23.45
CA TYR A 796 8.05 -5.72 -23.31
C TYR A 796 7.74 -6.89 -24.24
N ALA A 797 6.83 -7.78 -23.83
CA ALA A 797 6.41 -8.88 -24.69
C ALA A 797 5.70 -8.35 -25.96
N ALA A 798 5.79 -9.12 -27.04
CA ALA A 798 5.01 -8.84 -28.25
C ALA A 798 3.49 -9.02 -28.00
N GLY A 799 2.66 -8.43 -28.86
CA GLY A 799 1.20 -8.41 -28.68
C GLY A 799 0.78 -7.34 -27.66
N ASN A 800 -0.24 -7.62 -26.84
CA ASN A 800 -0.57 -6.74 -25.71
C ASN A 800 0.27 -7.15 -24.48
N PRO A 801 1.29 -6.38 -24.07
CA PRO A 801 2.10 -6.73 -22.90
C PRO A 801 1.34 -6.64 -21.58
N LEU A 802 0.25 -5.87 -21.48
CA LEU A 802 -0.52 -5.74 -20.23
C LEU A 802 -1.18 -7.09 -19.86
N VAL A 803 -1.08 -7.45 -18.58
CA VAL A 803 -1.74 -8.63 -17.98
C VAL A 803 -2.90 -8.17 -17.12
N ALA A 804 -2.64 -7.20 -16.25
CA ALA A 804 -3.60 -6.61 -15.34
C ALA A 804 -3.21 -5.18 -15.02
N GLY A 805 -4.21 -4.34 -14.76
CA GLY A 805 -4.05 -2.93 -14.46
C GLY A 805 -4.78 -2.05 -15.48
N HIS A 806 -4.24 -0.85 -15.71
CA HIS A 806 -4.84 0.19 -16.55
C HIS A 806 -3.74 0.79 -17.40
N TRP A 807 -3.83 0.63 -18.73
CA TRP A 807 -2.91 1.26 -19.68
C TRP A 807 -3.62 1.57 -20.99
N ARG A 808 -4.09 2.82 -21.07
CA ARG A 808 -4.75 3.35 -22.28
C ARG A 808 -3.74 4.08 -23.17
N PRO A 809 -3.88 4.03 -24.51
CA PRO A 809 -3.15 4.95 -25.37
C PRO A 809 -3.58 6.40 -25.09
N LEU A 810 -2.69 7.33 -25.44
CA LEU A 810 -2.98 8.76 -25.48
C LEU A 810 -4.02 9.06 -26.58
N ALA A 811 -4.57 10.28 -26.57
CA ALA A 811 -5.59 10.70 -27.53
C ALA A 811 -5.16 10.61 -29.01
N ASP A 812 -3.86 10.68 -29.28
CA ASP A 812 -3.27 10.52 -30.62
C ASP A 812 -3.00 9.05 -31.02
N GLY A 813 -3.36 8.09 -30.16
CA GLY A 813 -3.13 6.66 -30.35
C GLY A 813 -1.74 6.17 -29.95
N SER A 814 -0.83 7.07 -29.53
CA SER A 814 0.50 6.73 -29.04
C SER A 814 0.48 6.35 -27.55
N GLY A 815 1.63 6.06 -26.96
CA GLY A 815 1.76 5.91 -25.50
C GLY A 815 1.15 4.65 -24.88
N GLY A 816 0.42 3.84 -25.64
CA GLY A 816 -0.30 2.65 -25.18
C GLY A 816 0.53 1.35 -25.23
N PRO A 817 -0.03 0.23 -24.73
CA PRO A 817 0.67 -1.06 -24.66
C PRO A 817 1.07 -1.61 -26.04
N ALA A 818 0.28 -1.31 -27.08
CA ALA A 818 0.61 -1.67 -28.46
C ALA A 818 1.88 -0.95 -28.99
N ALA A 819 2.14 0.29 -28.55
CA ALA A 819 3.34 1.03 -28.93
C ALA A 819 4.58 0.51 -28.21
N ALA A 820 4.43 0.03 -26.97
CA ALA A 820 5.51 -0.57 -26.19
C ALA A 820 5.83 -2.02 -26.59
N ALA A 821 4.90 -2.73 -27.24
CA ALA A 821 5.04 -4.13 -27.57
C ALA A 821 6.34 -4.45 -28.33
N GLY A 822 7.15 -5.36 -27.78
CA GLY A 822 8.45 -5.74 -28.35
C GLY A 822 9.56 -4.70 -28.20
N GLN A 823 9.29 -3.51 -27.67
CA GLN A 823 10.29 -2.47 -27.45
C GLN A 823 11.13 -2.76 -26.21
N ALA A 824 12.36 -2.23 -26.20
CA ALA A 824 13.29 -2.43 -25.09
C ALA A 824 12.78 -1.72 -23.82
N SER A 825 12.61 -2.47 -22.74
CA SER A 825 12.20 -1.97 -21.42
C SER A 825 13.39 -1.84 -20.46
N VAL A 826 14.47 -2.58 -20.69
CA VAL A 826 15.74 -2.40 -19.98
C VAL A 826 16.89 -2.45 -20.97
N VAL A 827 17.73 -1.44 -20.95
CA VAL A 827 18.92 -1.34 -21.81
C VAL A 827 20.16 -1.06 -20.96
N SER A 828 21.33 -1.49 -21.45
CA SER A 828 22.59 -1.17 -20.81
C SER A 828 23.72 -1.00 -21.79
N GLY A 829 24.82 -0.42 -21.30
CA GLY A 829 26.10 -0.40 -21.96
C GLY A 829 27.23 -0.32 -20.93
N PRO A 830 28.42 0.16 -21.31
CA PRO A 830 29.59 0.10 -20.45
C PRO A 830 29.47 0.93 -19.16
N HIS A 831 28.75 2.06 -19.18
CA HIS A 831 28.68 3.00 -18.06
C HIS A 831 27.27 3.22 -17.49
N ALA A 832 26.23 2.68 -18.13
CA ALA A 832 24.88 2.84 -17.62
C ALA A 832 23.96 1.64 -17.84
N VAL A 833 22.94 1.55 -17.00
CA VAL A 833 21.77 0.67 -17.14
C VAL A 833 20.52 1.53 -16.97
N LEU A 834 19.57 1.44 -17.89
CA LEU A 834 18.32 2.20 -17.85
C LEU A 834 17.12 1.27 -17.78
N PHE A 835 16.24 1.53 -16.82
CA PHE A 835 14.99 0.81 -16.59
C PHE A 835 13.81 1.67 -17.02
N GLY A 836 12.96 1.12 -17.89
CA GLY A 836 11.66 1.68 -18.24
C GLY A 836 10.48 1.05 -17.49
N THR A 837 10.72 -0.08 -16.81
CA THR A 837 9.83 -0.67 -15.80
C THR A 837 10.09 -0.10 -14.41
N GLU A 838 9.30 -0.52 -13.42
CA GLU A 838 9.29 -0.02 -12.05
C GLU A 838 9.68 -1.09 -11.01
N PRO A 839 10.93 -1.61 -11.05
CA PRO A 839 11.34 -2.82 -10.34
C PRO A 839 11.44 -2.69 -8.81
N LEU A 840 11.26 -1.49 -8.24
CA LEU A 840 11.37 -1.21 -6.79
C LEU A 840 10.16 -0.43 -6.24
N PHE A 841 9.09 -0.30 -7.03
CA PHE A 841 7.92 0.51 -6.69
C PHE A 841 7.30 0.13 -5.34
N ARG A 842 7.23 1.08 -4.41
CA ARG A 842 6.61 0.95 -3.07
C ARG A 842 6.93 -0.35 -2.32
N ASP A 843 8.16 -0.84 -2.45
CA ASP A 843 8.60 -2.12 -1.86
C ASP A 843 7.81 -3.37 -2.34
N HIS A 844 7.05 -3.26 -3.43
CA HIS A 844 6.11 -4.28 -3.88
C HIS A 844 6.71 -5.32 -4.85
N PRO A 845 7.32 -5.01 -6.01
CA PRO A 845 7.78 -6.06 -6.94
C PRO A 845 9.09 -6.72 -6.49
N LYS A 846 9.09 -7.35 -5.31
CA LYS A 846 10.28 -7.97 -4.66
C LYS A 846 10.99 -8.99 -5.54
N GLY A 847 10.29 -9.59 -6.50
CA GLY A 847 10.88 -10.51 -7.49
C GLY A 847 11.82 -9.82 -8.48
N GLU A 848 11.70 -8.50 -8.65
CA GLU A 848 12.48 -7.70 -9.58
C GLU A 848 13.66 -6.97 -8.94
N PHE A 849 13.73 -6.88 -7.60
CA PHE A 849 14.75 -6.11 -6.88
C PHE A 849 16.18 -6.53 -7.25
N ALA A 850 16.37 -7.83 -7.45
CA ALA A 850 17.66 -8.39 -7.85
C ALA A 850 18.16 -7.83 -9.20
N GLN A 851 17.27 -7.39 -10.10
CA GLN A 851 17.66 -6.77 -11.37
C GLN A 851 18.39 -5.44 -11.11
N VAL A 852 17.85 -4.59 -10.23
CA VAL A 852 18.50 -3.32 -9.86
C VAL A 852 19.80 -3.57 -9.12
N ALA A 853 19.84 -4.51 -8.17
CA ALA A 853 21.07 -4.88 -7.49
C ALA A 853 22.16 -5.35 -8.47
N ARG A 854 21.78 -6.18 -9.45
CA ARG A 854 22.71 -6.66 -10.48
C ARG A 854 23.18 -5.53 -11.38
N ALA A 855 22.32 -4.58 -11.73
CA ALA A 855 22.70 -3.36 -12.45
C ALA A 855 23.76 -2.57 -11.67
N LEU A 856 23.51 -2.26 -10.40
CA LEU A 856 24.46 -1.55 -9.51
C LEU A 856 25.81 -2.28 -9.36
N LEU A 857 25.79 -3.61 -9.37
CA LEU A 857 26.99 -4.44 -9.29
C LEU A 857 27.67 -4.68 -10.65
N SER A 858 27.09 -4.24 -11.76
CA SER A 858 27.58 -4.49 -13.12
C SER A 858 28.25 -3.27 -13.76
N VAL A 859 27.84 -2.07 -13.35
CA VAL A 859 28.43 -0.83 -13.86
C VAL A 859 29.83 -0.59 -13.26
N PRO A 860 30.70 0.20 -13.94
CA PRO A 860 32.05 0.48 -13.47
C PRO A 860 32.02 1.16 -12.09
N THR A 861 32.91 0.71 -11.22
CA THR A 861 33.23 1.35 -9.94
C THR A 861 34.70 1.76 -9.98
N ALA A 862 35.11 2.82 -9.26
CA ALA A 862 36.49 3.26 -9.34
C ALA A 862 37.47 2.13 -9.00
N PRO A 863 38.64 2.08 -9.65
CA PRO A 863 39.73 1.23 -9.19
C PRO A 863 40.10 1.64 -7.77
N THR A 864 40.09 0.70 -6.82
CA THR A 864 40.72 0.95 -5.52
C THR A 864 42.19 1.19 -5.77
N GLY A 865 42.71 2.33 -5.32
CA GLY A 865 44.13 2.59 -5.31
C GLY A 865 44.84 1.35 -4.82
N THR A 866 45.73 0.81 -5.65
CA THR A 866 46.66 -0.24 -5.25
C THR A 866 47.34 0.26 -3.98
N THR A 867 47.08 -0.37 -2.84
CA THR A 867 48.05 -0.36 -1.75
C THR A 867 49.31 -0.96 -2.37
N SER A 868 50.24 -0.08 -2.72
CA SER A 868 51.57 -0.47 -3.12
C SER A 868 52.10 -1.37 -2.02
N LYS A 869 52.27 -2.65 -2.34
CA LYS A 869 53.25 -3.48 -1.65
C LYS A 869 54.58 -2.76 -1.83
N GLU A 870 54.97 -1.96 -0.84
CA GLU A 870 56.36 -1.55 -0.73
C GLU A 870 57.17 -2.83 -0.54
N SER A 871 57.98 -3.12 -1.54
CA SER A 871 59.10 -4.04 -1.45
C SER A 871 60.21 -3.36 -0.65
N ARG A 872 60.33 -3.68 0.64
CA ARG A 872 61.56 -4.11 1.34
C ARG A 872 61.32 -4.20 2.84
#